data_AF-A0A971WUY9-F1
#
_entry.id   AF-A0A971WUY9-F1
#
_cell.length_a   1.000
_cell.length_b   1.000
_cell.length_c   1.000
_cell.angle_alpha   90.00
_cell.angle_beta   90.00
_cell.angle_gamma   90.00
#
_symmetry.space_group_name_H-M   'P 1'
#
loop_
_entity.id
_entity.type
_entity.pdbx_description
1 polymer ?
#
loop_
_entity_poly.entity_id
_entity_poly.type
_entity_poly.pdbx_seq_one_letter_code
_entity_poly.pdbx_strand_id
1 'polypeptide(L)'
;MISDSKIPDAVVLEVDTSRYAIRRAKDGLLSATNQYNTEYMRQFQASGWLSSARREERLGQFFSDNYGDICIESMVELLRDRGEPGSAEYGGLLEGINNAGSMLSCVFSPEEQMMWISIPDEGRGSPDSEFYAFSLTKALAGEDPAIFSRNIKPTKEDYNLANWLLVREATLAYSQNELAATLEYLEQLDPEFTDAEAVVNLRAHTYLRLGNQAQTKHNFQMLAERPYVTEPFYLLQALIILGSIHDNSGDRAAAIKCYQAALEIEVSDLAGDSAFYQQLAEVGLRRPVYLESSGSSYYFTTRDSAITRFLKAPQVIPSNDVDSFSQYDGMQIVNVRILGVHETNERIVSQIVRLRPGSQFSASQFASGKRRLDALGALDQVQMHVIPISEDAVDIVVRLSEGFGFYLDPVQFVIENILNLSQKTIAIRYFNVAGTLASIGGEYSFGPSHRRAVYLTFPLGPWPITMRYQSYTTNTKLDWGKHEGSQYSLERKDASVSSNMPVGQNSAVGLTLGYSQSYVTNISTNTGLDVPSDEYVTLATTIQTGLPGTTTWTQGGTSVQAGVAILANRQDLQENFTSLHIKAKNQTYLGKGFVANIEINGAWTQSGTPFDRRLRLGGNGQLGANSPMFVGEMNLYSMLEIQRYFTYDLAAHVNYEVAKIWEDAADRDRSTSLHSVGVGLTYQTPIGLRVRAQYSKNLSLADTHSFSIGFVNPF
;
A
#
# COMPACT_ATOMS: atom_id res chain seq x y z
N MET A 1 13.55 15.03 21.19
CA MET A 1 14.15 16.38 21.25
C MET A 1 13.20 17.28 22.02
N ILE A 2 13.68 18.02 23.00
CA ILE A 2 12.88 18.93 23.84
C ILE A 2 13.57 20.29 23.80
N SER A 3 12.82 21.38 23.58
CA SER A 3 13.34 22.74 23.58
C SER A 3 12.34 23.67 24.26
N ASP A 4 12.84 24.50 25.18
CA ASP A 4 12.20 25.76 25.54
C ASP A 4 12.37 26.71 24.33
N SER A 5 11.28 27.06 23.66
CA SER A 5 11.31 27.87 22.44
C SER A 5 11.47 29.34 22.81
N LYS A 6 12.71 29.77 23.09
CA LYS A 6 13.05 31.20 23.18
C LYS A 6 12.86 31.94 21.84
N ILE A 7 12.69 31.20 20.74
CA ILE A 7 12.30 31.72 19.42
C ILE A 7 10.80 31.40 19.22
N PRO A 8 9.92 32.42 19.11
CA PRO A 8 8.46 32.23 18.97
C PRO A 8 8.04 31.37 17.76
N ASP A 9 8.95 31.19 16.81
CA ASP A 9 8.71 30.53 15.52
C ASP A 9 9.27 29.09 15.43
N ALA A 10 9.86 28.54 16.51
CA ALA A 10 10.33 27.16 16.50
C ALA A 10 9.14 26.18 16.41
N VAL A 11 9.21 25.24 15.47
CA VAL A 11 8.15 24.25 15.23
C VAL A 11 8.74 22.86 15.00
N VAL A 12 8.01 21.83 15.41
CA VAL A 12 8.27 20.43 15.05
C VAL A 12 7.43 20.11 13.83
N LEU A 13 8.10 19.73 12.74
CA LEU A 13 7.46 19.17 11.56
C LEU A 13 7.26 17.68 11.78
N GLU A 14 6.02 17.29 12.08
CA GLU A 14 5.59 15.90 11.99
C GLU A 14 5.41 15.58 10.51
N VAL A 15 6.11 14.57 9.99
CA VAL A 15 6.04 14.25 8.56
C VAL A 15 5.63 12.79 8.39
N ASP A 16 4.71 12.56 7.46
CA ASP A 16 4.39 11.26 6.88
C ASP A 16 4.60 11.31 5.35
N THR A 17 4.51 10.16 4.68
CA THR A 17 4.69 10.05 3.20
C THR A 17 3.74 10.94 2.37
N SER A 18 2.63 11.39 2.96
CA SER A 18 1.44 12.01 2.38
C SER A 18 1.03 13.34 3.02
N ARG A 19 1.54 13.74 4.21
CA ARG A 19 1.34 15.07 4.83
C ARG A 19 2.49 15.48 5.76
N TYR A 20 2.47 16.76 6.15
CA TYR A 20 3.19 17.24 7.32
C TYR A 20 2.24 18.00 8.23
N ALA A 21 2.43 17.90 9.54
CA ALA A 21 1.77 18.71 10.53
C ALA A 21 2.82 19.58 11.25
N ILE A 22 2.47 20.83 11.49
CA ILE A 22 3.33 21.77 12.20
C ILE A 22 2.87 21.79 13.66
N ARG A 23 3.63 21.14 14.52
CA ARG A 23 3.50 21.27 15.97
C ARG A 23 4.24 22.55 16.37
N ARG A 24 3.48 23.59 16.69
CA ARG A 24 4.01 24.85 17.20
C ARG A 24 4.33 24.72 18.69
N ALA A 25 5.23 25.56 19.17
CA ALA A 25 5.39 25.70 20.61
C ALA A 25 4.06 26.12 21.24
N LYS A 26 3.66 25.43 22.32
CA LYS A 26 2.51 25.81 23.13
C LYS A 26 3.08 26.38 24.43
N ASP A 27 2.70 27.61 24.75
CA ASP A 27 3.23 28.33 25.91
C ASP A 27 4.76 28.25 25.90
N GLY A 28 5.43 28.73 24.86
CA GLY A 28 6.90 28.75 24.79
C GLY A 28 7.62 27.39 24.80
N LEU A 29 6.91 26.26 24.73
CA LEU A 29 7.52 24.94 24.82
C LEU A 29 7.28 24.09 23.58
N LEU A 30 8.34 23.43 23.10
CA LEU A 30 8.30 22.52 21.97
C LEU A 30 8.96 21.17 22.31
N SER A 31 8.21 20.07 22.19
CA SER A 31 8.74 18.71 22.35
C SER A 31 8.46 17.86 21.10
N ALA A 32 9.45 17.04 20.73
CA ALA A 32 9.36 15.96 19.75
C ALA A 32 9.73 14.65 20.45
N THR A 33 8.71 13.82 20.69
CA THR A 33 8.81 12.43 21.15
C THR A 33 8.71 11.50 19.95
N ASN A 34 8.82 10.18 20.16
CA ASN A 34 8.51 9.18 19.13
C ASN A 34 7.01 9.08 18.82
N GLN A 35 6.25 10.14 19.09
CA GLN A 35 4.80 10.20 18.91
C GLN A 35 4.38 11.44 18.14
N TYR A 36 3.33 11.27 17.35
CA TYR A 36 2.62 12.35 16.70
C TYR A 36 1.59 12.99 17.66
N ASN A 37 1.52 14.33 17.72
CA ASN A 37 0.64 15.01 18.66
C ASN A 37 -0.64 15.51 18.00
N THR A 38 -0.67 15.60 16.67
CA THR A 38 -1.89 15.96 15.96
C THR A 38 -2.81 14.76 15.84
N GLU A 39 -4.11 14.95 16.11
CA GLU A 39 -5.15 13.91 16.02
C GLU A 39 -5.07 13.16 14.68
N TYR A 40 -4.82 13.89 13.60
CA TYR A 40 -4.58 13.31 12.28
C TYR A 40 -3.32 12.43 12.23
N MET A 41 -2.17 12.90 12.69
CA MET A 41 -0.92 12.15 12.50
C MET A 41 -0.85 10.90 13.40
N ARG A 42 -1.53 10.90 14.55
CA ARG A 42 -1.63 9.72 15.45
C ARG A 42 -2.12 8.46 14.75
N GLN A 43 -3.00 8.59 13.75
CA GLN A 43 -3.52 7.42 13.01
C GLN A 43 -2.45 6.68 12.18
N PHE A 44 -1.30 7.31 11.91
CA PHE A 44 -0.19 6.71 11.14
C PHE A 44 0.96 6.23 12.02
N GLN A 45 0.82 6.33 13.35
CA GLN A 45 1.83 5.88 14.28
C GLN A 45 1.84 4.34 14.32
N ALA A 46 2.98 3.72 14.00
CA ALA A 46 3.14 2.27 14.07
C ALA A 46 3.28 1.80 15.52
N SER A 47 2.77 0.59 15.79
CA SER A 47 2.95 -0.17 17.03
C SER A 47 4.44 -0.36 17.34
N GLY A 48 4.89 -0.08 18.56
CA GLY A 48 6.21 -0.55 19.01
C GLY A 48 6.89 0.24 20.14
N TRP A 49 7.34 -0.52 21.14
CA TRP A 49 8.42 -0.38 22.15
C TRP A 49 8.85 0.97 22.74
N LEU A 50 8.34 2.14 22.32
CA LEU A 50 8.78 3.46 22.80
C LEU A 50 7.63 4.48 22.99
N SER A 51 6.38 4.07 22.82
CA SER A 51 5.18 4.89 22.99
C SER A 51 4.38 4.47 24.22
N SER A 52 4.77 4.98 25.39
CA SER A 52 3.96 4.87 26.61
C SER A 52 3.20 6.17 26.86
N ALA A 53 1.88 6.07 27.09
CA ALA A 53 1.02 7.20 27.46
C ALA A 53 1.59 7.94 28.66
N ARG A 54 2.08 7.15 29.60
CA ARG A 54 2.62 7.62 30.85
C ARG A 54 3.88 8.46 30.67
N ARG A 55 4.72 8.12 29.69
CA ARG A 55 5.87 8.96 29.35
C ARG A 55 5.44 10.34 28.85
N GLU A 56 4.35 10.42 28.10
CA GLU A 56 3.80 11.69 27.63
C GLU A 56 3.17 12.50 28.74
N GLU A 57 2.36 11.87 29.58
CA GLU A 57 1.75 12.49 30.76
C GLU A 57 2.84 13.09 31.65
N ARG A 58 3.89 12.32 31.91
CA ARG A 58 5.03 12.74 32.71
C ARG A 58 5.85 13.87 32.09
N LEU A 59 6.06 13.84 30.78
CA LEU A 59 6.66 14.96 30.06
C LEU A 59 5.76 16.20 30.22
N GLY A 60 4.46 16.06 30.00
CA GLY A 60 3.48 17.14 30.17
C GLY A 60 3.48 17.75 31.57
N GLN A 61 3.50 16.90 32.60
CA GLN A 61 3.57 17.32 34.01
C GLN A 61 4.86 18.09 34.30
N PHE A 62 6.02 17.54 33.95
CA PHE A 62 7.29 18.23 34.14
C PHE A 62 7.30 19.63 33.52
N PHE A 63 6.78 19.75 32.30
CA PHE A 63 6.74 21.04 31.62
C PHE A 63 5.75 22.02 32.22
N SER A 64 4.62 21.53 32.71
CA SER A 64 3.67 22.35 33.46
C SER A 64 4.32 22.89 34.74
N ASP A 65 5.07 22.03 35.45
CA ASP A 65 5.64 22.35 36.75
C ASP A 65 6.90 23.22 36.68
N ASN A 66 7.66 23.14 35.58
CA ASN A 66 8.94 23.85 35.40
C ASN A 66 8.85 24.95 34.33
N TYR A 67 7.64 25.40 33.99
CA TYR A 67 7.45 26.38 32.93
C TYR A 67 8.21 27.69 33.20
N GLY A 68 9.09 28.09 32.27
CA GLY A 68 9.91 29.30 32.38
C GLY A 68 11.17 29.16 33.24
N ASP A 69 11.32 28.05 33.97
CA ASP A 69 12.41 27.78 34.91
C ASP A 69 13.26 26.55 34.50
N ILE A 70 13.15 26.10 33.24
CA ILE A 70 13.88 24.94 32.74
C ILE A 70 15.39 25.24 32.66
N CYS A 71 16.17 24.58 33.52
CA CYS A 71 17.62 24.60 33.51
C CYS A 71 18.22 23.22 33.17
N ILE A 72 19.55 23.17 32.98
CA ILE A 72 20.27 21.93 32.69
C ILE A 72 20.05 20.86 33.77
N GLU A 73 20.04 21.25 35.05
CA GLU A 73 19.81 20.33 36.16
C GLU A 73 18.39 19.73 36.10
N SER A 74 17.37 20.56 35.88
CA SER A 74 15.99 20.09 35.75
C SER A 74 15.80 19.11 34.59
N MET A 75 16.49 19.34 33.46
CA MET A 75 16.44 18.45 32.29
C MET A 75 17.19 17.13 32.53
N VAL A 76 18.28 17.15 33.29
CA VAL A 76 18.96 15.90 33.70
C VAL A 76 18.08 15.10 34.66
N GLU A 77 17.40 15.74 35.62
CA GLU A 77 16.45 15.07 36.49
C GLU A 77 15.24 14.51 35.73
N LEU A 78 14.76 15.21 34.70
CA LEU A 78 13.75 14.68 33.78
C LEU A 78 14.21 13.39 33.08
N LEU A 79 15.48 13.28 32.72
CA LEU A 79 16.02 12.07 32.08
C LEU A 79 16.19 10.91 33.06
N ARG A 80 16.41 11.21 34.36
CA ARG A 80 16.55 10.24 35.47
C ARG A 80 15.23 9.71 36.02
N ASP A 81 14.18 10.31 35.53
CA ASP A 81 12.86 10.12 36.06
C ASP A 81 12.38 8.66 35.99
N ARG A 82 11.77 8.24 37.11
CA ARG A 82 11.13 6.95 37.34
C ARG A 82 9.84 7.08 38.18
N GLY A 83 9.20 8.25 38.16
CA GLY A 83 8.11 8.61 39.07
C GLY A 83 8.58 9.38 40.31
N GLU A 84 7.65 10.06 40.98
CA GLU A 84 7.95 10.85 42.17
C GLU A 84 8.25 9.95 43.38
N PRO A 85 9.28 10.24 44.20
CA PRO A 85 9.54 9.46 45.42
C PRO A 85 8.30 9.37 46.33
N GLY A 86 7.91 8.14 46.66
CA GLY A 86 6.71 7.86 47.47
C GLY A 86 5.40 7.68 46.68
N SER A 87 5.43 7.87 45.36
CA SER A 87 4.32 7.55 44.47
C SER A 87 4.16 6.03 44.25
N ALA A 88 2.99 5.59 43.80
CA ALA A 88 2.72 4.18 43.50
C ALA A 88 3.58 3.69 42.32
N GLU A 89 3.87 4.59 41.39
CA GLU A 89 4.76 4.46 40.25
C GLU A 89 6.18 4.08 40.69
N TYR A 90 6.70 4.88 41.61
CA TYR A 90 8.06 4.75 42.13
C TYR A 90 8.20 3.48 42.98
N GLY A 91 7.25 3.22 43.88
CA GLY A 91 7.21 1.97 44.66
C GLY A 91 6.93 0.72 43.80
N GLY A 92 6.27 0.88 42.66
CA GLY A 92 6.02 -0.19 41.69
C GLY A 92 7.22 -0.53 40.80
N LEU A 93 8.35 0.19 40.95
CA LEU A 93 9.54 0.11 40.10
C LEU A 93 9.21 0.25 38.60
N LEU A 94 8.19 1.04 38.29
CA LEU A 94 7.72 1.20 36.92
C LEU A 94 8.63 2.17 36.14
N GLU A 95 8.72 1.97 34.84
CA GLU A 95 9.49 2.87 33.97
C GLU A 95 8.82 4.25 33.85
N GLY A 96 9.63 5.28 33.64
CA GLY A 96 9.21 6.67 33.46
C GLY A 96 9.68 7.19 32.11
N ILE A 97 10.38 8.33 32.14
CA ILE A 97 11.13 8.80 30.97
C ILE A 97 12.41 7.98 30.80
N ASN A 98 13.01 7.54 31.91
CA ASN A 98 14.07 6.54 31.93
C ASN A 98 13.48 5.12 31.79
N ASN A 99 14.11 4.30 30.96
CA ASN A 99 13.75 2.90 30.72
C ASN A 99 14.99 2.08 30.33
N ALA A 100 14.82 0.76 30.26
CA ALA A 100 15.90 -0.17 29.89
C ALA A 100 16.48 0.08 28.48
N GLY A 101 15.70 0.65 27.56
CA GLY A 101 16.10 0.96 26.19
C GLY A 101 16.91 2.25 26.02
N SER A 102 17.06 3.06 27.07
CA SER A 102 17.84 4.32 27.02
C SER A 102 19.35 4.03 26.93
N MET A 103 19.88 4.08 25.71
CA MET A 103 21.32 3.86 25.41
C MET A 103 22.18 5.12 25.54
N LEU A 104 21.61 6.31 25.36
CA LEU A 104 22.33 7.59 25.40
C LEU A 104 21.39 8.71 25.89
N SER A 105 21.92 9.61 26.71
CA SER A 105 21.18 10.72 27.31
C SER A 105 21.95 12.01 27.06
N CYS A 106 21.28 12.97 26.44
CA CYS A 106 21.91 14.23 26.04
C CYS A 106 21.03 15.42 26.43
N VAL A 107 21.66 16.48 26.91
CA VAL A 107 21.02 17.78 27.08
C VAL A 107 21.86 18.84 26.36
N PHE A 108 21.22 19.69 25.57
CA PHE A 108 21.86 20.79 24.88
C PHE A 108 21.34 22.12 25.44
N SER A 109 22.24 23.02 25.82
CA SER A 109 21.92 24.41 26.16
C SER A 109 22.26 25.31 24.98
N PRO A 110 21.24 25.81 24.23
CA PRO A 110 21.47 26.69 23.08
C PRO A 110 22.08 28.03 23.49
N GLU A 111 21.71 28.57 24.65
CA GLU A 111 22.21 29.85 25.14
C GLU A 111 23.72 29.79 25.41
N GLU A 112 24.18 28.68 25.96
CA GLU A 112 25.59 28.50 26.29
C GLU A 112 26.40 27.84 25.16
N GLN A 113 25.75 27.30 24.13
CA GLN A 113 26.35 26.43 23.11
C GLN A 113 27.13 25.26 23.74
N MET A 114 26.53 24.67 24.77
CA MET A 114 27.08 23.59 25.59
C MET A 114 26.22 22.34 25.47
N MET A 115 26.88 21.17 25.49
CA MET A 115 26.22 19.87 25.46
C MET A 115 26.69 19.03 26.65
N TRP A 116 25.74 18.33 27.26
CA TRP A 116 25.98 17.34 28.30
C TRP A 116 25.58 15.99 27.73
N ILE A 117 26.50 15.03 27.76
CA ILE A 117 26.24 13.66 27.31
C ILE A 117 26.58 12.70 28.44
N SER A 118 25.70 11.73 28.66
CA SER A 118 25.98 10.61 29.53
C SER A 118 25.94 9.29 28.74
N ILE A 119 27.00 8.52 28.90
CA ILE A 119 27.20 7.20 28.32
C ILE A 119 26.95 6.19 29.46
N PRO A 120 26.25 5.08 29.20
CA PRO A 120 26.04 4.05 30.21
C PRO A 120 27.39 3.50 30.70
N ASP A 121 27.53 3.35 32.02
CA ASP A 121 28.67 2.66 32.65
C ASP A 121 28.30 1.22 33.01
N GLU A 122 29.29 0.40 33.40
CA GLU A 122 29.06 -0.96 33.92
C GLU A 122 28.38 -0.87 35.29
N GLY A 123 27.05 -0.76 35.29
CA GLY A 123 26.22 -0.82 36.49
C GLY A 123 25.11 0.24 36.57
N ARG A 124 25.15 1.29 35.73
CA ARG A 124 24.12 2.33 35.69
C ARG A 124 23.61 2.57 34.28
N GLY A 125 22.33 2.95 34.23
CA GLY A 125 21.73 3.45 33.01
C GLY A 125 22.35 4.75 32.53
N SER A 126 22.27 5.00 31.22
CA SER A 126 22.74 6.26 30.63
C SER A 126 22.25 7.52 31.36
N PRO A 127 20.99 7.65 31.84
CA PRO A 127 20.60 8.84 32.60
C PRO A 127 21.15 8.92 34.04
N ASP A 128 21.58 7.81 34.61
CA ASP A 128 22.00 7.72 36.02
C ASP A 128 23.51 7.84 36.23
N SER A 129 24.28 7.78 35.14
CA SER A 129 25.73 8.02 35.11
C SER A 129 26.08 9.51 35.15
N GLU A 130 27.38 9.82 35.15
CA GLU A 130 27.87 11.19 35.07
C GLU A 130 27.54 11.80 33.69
N PHE A 131 27.08 13.05 33.67
CA PHE A 131 26.93 13.81 32.43
C PHE A 131 28.18 14.65 32.19
N TYR A 132 28.89 14.35 31.11
CA TYR A 132 30.09 15.06 30.70
C TYR A 132 29.73 16.32 29.92
N ALA A 133 30.15 17.47 30.42
CA ALA A 133 29.92 18.76 29.77
C ALA A 133 31.02 19.04 28.73
N PHE A 134 30.63 19.47 27.53
CA PHE A 134 31.56 19.95 26.52
C PHE A 134 31.00 21.12 25.70
N SER A 135 31.90 21.96 25.20
CA SER A 135 31.58 23.09 24.34
C SER A 135 31.39 22.63 22.89
N LEU A 136 30.20 22.85 22.35
CA LEU A 136 29.90 22.52 20.96
C LEU A 136 30.72 23.38 20.00
N THR A 137 30.88 24.67 20.30
CA THR A 137 31.68 25.60 19.49
C THR A 137 33.13 25.14 19.36
N LYS A 138 33.76 24.72 20.46
CA LYS A 138 35.14 24.20 20.44
C LYS A 138 35.23 22.88 19.68
N ALA A 139 34.27 21.97 19.89
CA ALA A 139 34.22 20.70 19.19
C ALA A 139 34.14 20.90 17.67
N LEU A 140 33.28 21.81 17.22
CA LEU A 140 33.11 22.16 15.80
C LEU A 140 34.34 22.88 15.21
N ALA A 141 35.11 23.58 16.04
CA ALA A 141 36.38 24.19 15.65
C ALA A 141 37.56 23.20 15.64
N GLY A 142 37.35 21.94 16.06
CA GLY A 142 38.41 20.92 16.17
C GLY A 142 39.32 21.09 17.38
N GLU A 143 38.90 21.86 18.40
CA GLU A 143 39.61 22.06 19.66
C GLU A 143 39.16 21.07 20.74
N ASP A 144 39.91 20.96 21.85
CA ASP A 144 39.47 20.18 23.02
C ASP A 144 38.20 20.80 23.65
N PRO A 145 37.05 20.11 23.58
CA PRO A 145 35.78 20.70 23.98
C PRO A 145 35.42 20.43 25.44
N ALA A 146 36.15 19.55 26.16
CA ALA A 146 35.74 19.08 27.48
C ALA A 146 35.79 20.17 28.58
N ILE A 147 34.74 20.24 29.41
CA ILE A 147 34.61 21.20 30.52
C ILE A 147 34.17 20.44 31.78
N PHE A 148 35.09 19.62 32.31
CA PHE A 148 34.82 18.72 33.44
C PHE A 148 34.29 19.42 34.72
N SER A 149 34.60 20.70 34.92
CA SER A 149 34.11 21.48 36.07
C SER A 149 32.59 21.70 36.08
N ARG A 150 31.91 21.46 34.95
CA ARG A 150 30.46 21.58 34.80
C ARG A 150 29.75 20.24 34.63
N ASN A 151 30.47 19.13 34.84
CA ASN A 151 29.85 17.81 34.84
C ASN A 151 28.76 17.71 35.91
N ILE A 152 27.67 17.02 35.57
CA ILE A 152 26.62 16.72 36.53
C ILE A 152 26.87 15.32 37.06
N LYS A 153 27.00 15.23 38.39
CA LYS A 153 27.33 13.99 39.10
C LYS A 153 26.26 12.91 38.87
N PRO A 154 26.63 11.62 38.94
CA PRO A 154 25.67 10.51 38.90
C PRO A 154 24.53 10.66 39.91
N THR A 155 23.40 10.01 39.66
CA THR A 155 22.28 9.94 40.60
C THR A 155 22.77 9.39 41.94
N LYS A 156 22.38 10.00 43.06
CA LYS A 156 22.72 9.45 44.38
C LYS A 156 22.06 8.08 44.52
N GLU A 157 22.81 7.10 45.01
CA GLU A 157 22.24 5.80 45.36
C GLU A 157 21.25 5.96 46.51
N ASP A 158 20.02 5.55 46.23
CA ASP A 158 18.98 5.28 47.22
C ASP A 158 18.52 3.81 47.07
N TYR A 159 17.75 3.34 48.04
CA TYR A 159 17.26 1.96 48.07
C TYR A 159 16.41 1.61 46.82
N ASN A 160 15.69 2.56 46.24
CA ASN A 160 14.88 2.32 45.04
C ASN A 160 15.72 2.25 43.77
N LEU A 161 16.76 3.07 43.62
CA LEU A 161 17.66 3.05 42.46
C LEU A 161 18.35 1.70 42.35
N ALA A 162 18.84 1.13 43.47
CA ALA A 162 19.49 -0.18 43.44
C ALA A 162 18.53 -1.29 42.94
N ASN A 163 17.31 -1.33 43.46
CA ASN A 163 16.29 -2.29 43.04
C ASN A 163 15.81 -2.05 41.59
N TRP A 164 15.68 -0.79 41.18
CA TRP A 164 15.33 -0.44 39.80
C TRP A 164 16.42 -0.89 38.81
N LEU A 165 17.70 -0.73 39.15
CA LEU A 165 18.81 -1.21 38.33
C LEU A 165 18.79 -2.74 38.18
N LEU A 166 18.44 -3.50 39.24
CA LEU A 166 18.22 -4.94 39.14
C LEU A 166 17.06 -5.31 38.20
N VAL A 167 15.93 -4.58 38.27
CA VAL A 167 14.81 -4.77 37.32
C VAL A 167 15.22 -4.45 35.89
N ARG A 168 16.05 -3.43 35.70
CA ARG A 168 16.62 -3.09 34.38
C ARG A 168 17.49 -4.22 33.84
N GLU A 169 18.41 -4.75 34.64
CA GLU A 169 19.26 -5.89 34.26
C GLU A 169 18.41 -7.13 33.94
N ALA A 170 17.37 -7.40 34.75
CA ALA A 170 16.41 -8.47 34.47
C ALA A 170 15.68 -8.24 33.13
N THR A 171 15.29 -7.00 32.83
CA THR A 171 14.62 -6.66 31.57
C THR A 171 15.54 -6.83 30.37
N LEU A 172 16.82 -6.44 30.50
CA LEU A 172 17.84 -6.64 29.47
C LEU A 172 18.09 -8.14 29.24
N ALA A 173 18.29 -8.91 30.31
CA ALA A 173 18.43 -10.37 30.24
C ALA A 173 17.23 -11.03 29.56
N TYR A 174 16.01 -10.62 29.91
CA TYR A 174 14.78 -11.11 29.29
C TYR A 174 14.73 -10.81 27.78
N SER A 175 15.16 -9.61 27.38
CA SER A 175 15.23 -9.21 25.96
C SER A 175 16.23 -10.05 25.17
N GLN A 176 17.30 -10.49 25.83
CA GLN A 176 18.34 -11.38 25.28
C GLN A 176 17.96 -12.87 25.39
N ASN A 177 16.76 -13.17 25.89
CA ASN A 177 16.24 -14.52 26.12
C ASN A 177 17.06 -15.32 27.17
N GLU A 178 17.74 -14.62 28.08
CA GLU A 178 18.46 -15.19 29.23
C GLU A 178 17.51 -15.34 30.43
N LEU A 179 16.54 -16.24 30.30
CA LEU A 179 15.41 -16.36 31.22
C LEU A 179 15.81 -16.76 32.65
N ALA A 180 16.88 -17.54 32.81
CA ALA A 180 17.40 -17.91 34.14
C ALA A 180 18.04 -16.71 34.83
N ALA A 181 18.93 -15.99 34.15
CA ALA A 181 19.54 -14.76 34.65
C ALA A 181 18.49 -13.69 34.99
N THR A 182 17.42 -13.61 34.20
CA THR A 182 16.27 -12.73 34.50
C THR A 182 15.70 -13.02 35.90
N LEU A 183 15.47 -14.29 36.25
CA LEU A 183 14.96 -14.65 37.58
C LEU A 183 16.00 -14.42 38.67
N GLU A 184 17.28 -14.73 38.41
CA GLU A 184 18.38 -14.49 39.36
C GLU A 184 18.51 -13.01 39.74
N TYR A 185 18.31 -12.08 38.80
CA TYR A 185 18.28 -10.65 39.11
C TYR A 185 17.05 -10.26 39.94
N LEU A 186 15.87 -10.81 39.63
CA LEU A 186 14.65 -10.52 40.39
C LEU A 186 14.68 -11.11 41.81
N GLU A 187 15.43 -12.19 42.05
CA GLU A 187 15.63 -12.78 43.37
C GLU A 187 16.58 -11.97 44.26
N GLN A 188 17.40 -11.08 43.68
CA GLN A 188 18.29 -10.18 44.42
C GLN A 188 17.61 -8.92 44.94
N LEU A 189 16.36 -8.68 44.56
CA LEU A 189 15.58 -7.53 45.03
C LEU A 189 15.35 -7.60 46.53
N ASP A 190 15.27 -6.43 47.17
CA ASP A 190 14.89 -6.35 48.56
C ASP A 190 13.46 -6.91 48.77
N PRO A 191 13.17 -7.54 49.93
CA PRO A 191 11.88 -8.20 50.16
C PRO A 191 10.65 -7.30 49.95
N GLU A 192 10.77 -6.00 50.19
CA GLU A 192 9.68 -5.03 50.00
C GLU A 192 9.32 -4.78 48.53
N PHE A 193 10.23 -5.03 47.59
CA PHE A 193 10.02 -4.85 46.15
C PHE A 193 9.71 -6.15 45.40
N THR A 194 9.67 -7.29 46.09
CA THR A 194 9.41 -8.60 45.47
C THR A 194 8.04 -8.66 44.77
N ASP A 195 7.08 -7.84 45.23
CA ASP A 195 5.73 -7.71 44.69
C ASP A 195 5.49 -6.35 44.01
N ALA A 196 6.57 -5.63 43.69
CA ALA A 196 6.51 -4.45 42.85
C ALA A 196 5.91 -4.81 41.49
N GLU A 197 5.13 -3.89 40.92
CA GLU A 197 4.28 -4.18 39.76
C GLU A 197 5.09 -4.61 38.53
N ALA A 198 6.18 -3.89 38.22
CA ALA A 198 7.09 -4.26 37.14
C ALA A 198 7.71 -5.65 37.33
N VAL A 199 8.07 -5.98 38.57
CA VAL A 199 8.70 -7.26 38.97
C VAL A 199 7.74 -8.41 38.75
N VAL A 200 6.50 -8.29 39.23
CA VAL A 200 5.48 -9.32 39.05
C VAL A 200 5.17 -9.54 37.57
N ASN A 201 5.06 -8.47 36.79
CA ASN A 201 4.81 -8.57 35.34
C ASN A 201 5.97 -9.28 34.62
N LEU A 202 7.22 -8.85 34.85
CA LEU A 202 8.39 -9.44 34.21
C LEU A 202 8.56 -10.91 34.61
N ARG A 203 8.39 -11.23 35.89
CA ARG A 203 8.44 -12.60 36.42
C ARG A 203 7.37 -13.49 35.78
N ALA A 204 6.14 -13.00 35.63
CA ALA A 204 5.05 -13.73 34.96
C ALA A 204 5.41 -14.10 33.51
N HIS A 205 5.96 -13.14 32.76
CA HIS A 205 6.40 -13.34 31.39
C HIS A 205 7.58 -14.30 31.28
N THR A 206 8.55 -14.21 32.19
CA THR A 206 9.69 -15.12 32.23
C THR A 206 9.24 -16.56 32.48
N TYR A 207 8.37 -16.78 33.47
CA TYR A 207 7.79 -18.11 33.71
C TYR A 207 6.93 -18.61 32.53
N LEU A 208 6.23 -17.71 31.84
CA LEU A 208 5.47 -18.06 30.64
C LEU A 208 6.38 -18.58 29.53
N ARG A 209 7.51 -17.90 29.27
CA ARG A 209 8.52 -18.36 28.28
C ARG A 209 9.26 -19.62 28.70
N LEU A 210 9.42 -19.85 30.01
CA LEU A 210 9.95 -21.10 30.56
C LEU A 210 8.93 -22.27 30.52
N GLY A 211 7.67 -22.01 30.18
CA GLY A 211 6.60 -23.01 30.17
C GLY A 211 6.11 -23.41 31.56
N ASN A 212 6.45 -22.66 32.62
CA ASN A 212 6.00 -22.93 33.98
C ASN A 212 4.60 -22.34 34.24
N GLN A 213 3.57 -23.02 33.74
CA GLN A 213 2.19 -22.54 33.77
C GLN A 213 1.66 -22.23 35.18
N ALA A 214 2.12 -22.95 36.21
CA ALA A 214 1.69 -22.72 37.58
C ALA A 214 2.17 -21.36 38.10
N GLN A 215 3.47 -21.07 37.91
CA GLN A 215 4.04 -19.79 38.32
C GLN A 215 3.56 -18.64 37.44
N THR A 216 3.38 -18.86 36.14
CA THR A 216 2.77 -17.88 35.24
C THR A 216 1.37 -17.48 35.72
N LYS A 217 0.51 -18.48 36.00
CA LYS A 217 -0.85 -18.23 36.47
C LYS A 217 -0.82 -17.48 37.80
N HIS A 218 0.01 -17.90 38.75
CA HIS A 218 0.12 -17.26 40.05
C HIS A 218 0.49 -15.76 39.94
N ASN A 219 1.53 -15.42 39.18
CA ASN A 219 1.98 -14.04 39.05
C ASN A 219 0.97 -13.15 38.29
N PHE A 220 0.36 -13.65 37.21
CA PHE A 220 -0.70 -12.88 36.54
C PHE A 220 -1.96 -12.73 37.40
N GLN A 221 -2.30 -13.72 38.24
CA GLN A 221 -3.40 -13.58 39.21
C GLN A 221 -3.10 -12.50 40.24
N MET A 222 -1.85 -12.39 40.73
CA MET A 222 -1.47 -11.31 41.65
C MET A 222 -1.70 -9.92 41.05
N LEU A 223 -1.47 -9.74 39.75
CA LEU A 223 -1.79 -8.48 39.05
C LEU A 223 -3.30 -8.29 38.89
N ALA A 224 -4.03 -9.32 38.48
CA ALA A 224 -5.46 -9.25 38.22
C ALA A 224 -6.31 -9.03 39.49
N GLU A 225 -5.83 -9.50 40.65
CA GLU A 225 -6.53 -9.39 41.94
C GLU A 225 -6.06 -8.18 42.76
N ARG A 226 -5.09 -7.41 42.26
CA ARG A 226 -4.58 -6.23 42.95
C ARG A 226 -5.70 -5.16 43.02
N PRO A 227 -5.94 -4.51 44.18
CA PRO A 227 -7.00 -3.49 44.30
C PRO A 227 -6.82 -2.30 43.37
N TYR A 228 -5.57 -2.00 43.01
CA TYR A 228 -5.19 -0.94 42.09
C TYR A 228 -3.88 -1.34 41.39
N VAL A 229 -3.83 -1.13 40.06
CA VAL A 229 -2.67 -1.37 39.21
C VAL A 229 -2.33 -0.05 38.53
N THR A 230 -1.09 0.41 38.70
CA THR A 230 -0.64 1.72 38.25
C THR A 230 -0.41 1.73 36.73
N GLU A 231 -0.03 0.61 36.11
CA GLU A 231 0.06 0.42 34.66
C GLU A 231 -1.13 -0.41 34.13
N PRO A 232 -2.19 0.23 33.59
CA PRO A 232 -3.38 -0.46 33.07
C PRO A 232 -3.07 -1.50 32.00
N PHE A 233 -1.99 -1.29 31.22
CA PHE A 233 -1.56 -2.26 30.21
C PHE A 233 -1.14 -3.60 30.83
N TYR A 234 -0.50 -3.60 32.00
CA TYR A 234 -0.12 -4.84 32.69
C TYR A 234 -1.35 -5.61 33.17
N LEU A 235 -2.39 -4.91 33.62
CA LEU A 235 -3.67 -5.53 33.99
C LEU A 235 -4.37 -6.14 32.77
N LEU A 236 -4.45 -5.40 31.66
CA LEU A 236 -5.00 -5.89 30.39
C LEU A 236 -4.30 -7.18 29.96
N GLN A 237 -2.97 -7.18 29.91
CA GLN A 237 -2.19 -8.37 29.54
C GLN A 237 -2.45 -9.55 30.47
N ALA A 238 -2.43 -9.31 31.79
CA ALA A 238 -2.65 -10.34 32.79
C ALA A 238 -4.01 -11.03 32.60
N LEU A 239 -5.07 -10.25 32.42
CA LEU A 239 -6.42 -10.77 32.22
C LEU A 239 -6.53 -11.60 30.93
N ILE A 240 -5.94 -11.15 29.82
CA ILE A 240 -5.99 -11.89 28.55
C ILE A 240 -5.22 -13.21 28.61
N ILE A 241 -4.03 -13.20 29.22
CA ILE A 241 -3.20 -14.40 29.35
C ILE A 241 -3.87 -15.38 30.32
N LEU A 242 -4.44 -14.91 31.44
CA LEU A 242 -5.24 -15.74 32.35
C LEU A 242 -6.45 -16.36 31.66
N GLY A 243 -7.17 -15.57 30.85
CA GLY A 243 -8.28 -16.08 30.04
C GLY A 243 -7.86 -17.26 29.17
N SER A 244 -6.70 -17.12 28.51
CA SER A 244 -6.16 -18.16 27.63
C SER A 244 -5.63 -19.38 28.41
N ILE A 245 -5.09 -19.18 29.62
CA ILE A 245 -4.71 -20.25 30.54
C ILE A 245 -5.94 -21.03 31.01
N HIS A 246 -7.06 -20.35 31.28
CA HIS A 246 -8.33 -20.98 31.64
C HIS A 246 -8.94 -21.75 30.48
N ASP A 247 -8.90 -21.21 29.25
CA ASP A 247 -9.29 -21.94 28.04
C ASP A 247 -8.41 -23.17 27.80
N ASN A 248 -7.09 -23.08 28.01
CA ASN A 248 -6.17 -24.23 27.97
C ASN A 248 -6.55 -25.32 28.98
N SER A 249 -7.02 -24.95 30.17
CA SER A 249 -7.47 -25.89 31.21
C SER A 249 -8.92 -26.37 31.03
N GLY A 250 -9.63 -25.89 30.01
CA GLY A 250 -11.04 -26.21 29.76
C GLY A 250 -12.04 -25.48 30.68
N ASP A 251 -11.60 -24.50 31.47
CA ASP A 251 -12.47 -23.70 32.35
C ASP A 251 -12.99 -22.46 31.61
N ARG A 252 -13.96 -22.71 30.75
CA ARG A 252 -14.50 -21.69 29.85
C ARG A 252 -15.18 -20.53 30.58
N ALA A 253 -15.80 -20.81 31.74
CA ALA A 253 -16.51 -19.79 32.50
C ALA A 253 -15.54 -18.78 33.13
N ALA A 254 -14.43 -19.26 33.69
CA ALA A 254 -13.37 -18.38 34.19
C ALA A 254 -12.70 -17.60 33.05
N ALA A 255 -12.45 -18.26 31.90
CA ALA A 255 -11.87 -17.59 30.73
C ALA A 255 -12.69 -16.39 30.26
N ILE A 256 -14.01 -16.58 30.11
CA ILE A 256 -14.93 -15.51 29.69
C ILE A 256 -14.91 -14.34 30.68
N LYS A 257 -14.90 -14.61 32.00
CA LYS A 257 -14.81 -13.54 33.02
C LYS A 257 -13.55 -12.71 32.85
N CYS A 258 -12.40 -13.34 32.61
CA CYS A 258 -11.16 -12.63 32.35
C CYS A 258 -11.23 -11.78 31.08
N TYR A 259 -11.78 -12.31 29.99
CA TYR A 259 -11.94 -11.54 28.74
C TYR A 259 -12.92 -10.37 28.87
N GLN A 260 -13.99 -10.53 29.66
CA GLN A 260 -14.93 -9.43 29.96
C GLN A 260 -14.23 -8.33 30.75
N ALA A 261 -13.55 -8.69 31.83
CA ALA A 261 -12.80 -7.74 32.65
C ALA A 261 -11.71 -7.02 31.82
N ALA A 262 -11.05 -7.73 30.90
CA ALA A 262 -10.04 -7.14 30.01
C ALA A 262 -10.61 -6.06 29.09
N LEU A 263 -11.84 -6.22 28.59
CA LEU A 263 -12.50 -5.23 27.73
C LEU A 263 -13.03 -4.01 28.49
N GLU A 264 -13.14 -4.10 29.82
CA GLU A 264 -13.48 -2.97 30.69
C GLU A 264 -12.26 -2.10 31.00
N ILE A 265 -11.03 -2.55 30.68
CA ILE A 265 -9.81 -1.78 30.90
C ILE A 265 -9.63 -0.77 29.77
N GLU A 266 -9.73 0.51 30.13
CA GLU A 266 -9.34 1.61 29.25
C GLU A 266 -7.82 1.77 29.27
N VAL A 267 -7.20 1.57 28.10
CA VAL A 267 -5.78 1.86 27.88
C VAL A 267 -5.71 2.92 26.79
N SER A 268 -4.99 4.01 27.06
CA SER A 268 -4.64 5.01 26.05
C SER A 268 -3.84 4.32 24.94
N ASP A 269 -4.50 4.01 23.83
CA ASP A 269 -3.99 3.14 22.77
C ASP A 269 -2.72 3.70 22.13
N LEU A 270 -1.57 3.11 22.45
CA LEU A 270 -0.27 3.69 22.04
C LEU A 270 0.79 2.69 21.62
N ALA A 271 0.67 1.39 21.90
CA ALA A 271 1.70 0.41 21.55
C ALA A 271 1.27 -0.58 20.44
N GLY A 272 0.02 -0.50 19.96
CA GLY A 272 -0.60 -1.45 19.01
C GLY A 272 -0.83 -2.86 19.57
N ASP A 273 -0.08 -3.26 20.59
CA ASP A 273 -0.32 -4.48 21.36
C ASP A 273 -1.63 -4.41 22.17
N SER A 274 -2.05 -3.22 22.61
CA SER A 274 -3.35 -2.95 23.25
C SER A 274 -4.51 -3.40 22.37
N ALA A 275 -4.54 -2.92 21.12
CA ALA A 275 -5.55 -3.31 20.14
C ALA A 275 -5.51 -4.82 19.86
N PHE A 276 -4.32 -5.42 19.78
CA PHE A 276 -4.17 -6.87 19.66
C PHE A 276 -4.81 -7.61 20.85
N TYR A 277 -4.51 -7.22 22.10
CA TYR A 277 -5.05 -7.85 23.29
C TYR A 277 -6.57 -7.64 23.45
N GLN A 278 -7.10 -6.47 23.10
CA GLN A 278 -8.54 -6.22 23.06
C GLN A 278 -9.25 -7.09 22.01
N GLN A 279 -8.72 -7.16 20.79
CA GLN A 279 -9.24 -8.06 19.75
C GLN A 279 -9.18 -9.52 20.19
N LEU A 280 -8.10 -9.92 20.87
CA LEU A 280 -7.97 -11.25 21.42
C LEU A 280 -9.04 -11.53 22.47
N ALA A 281 -9.37 -10.57 23.33
CA ALA A 281 -10.47 -10.65 24.28
C ALA A 281 -11.81 -10.82 23.57
N GLU A 282 -12.10 -10.03 22.54
CA GLU A 282 -13.34 -10.14 21.76
C GLU A 282 -13.49 -11.51 21.09
N VAL A 283 -12.40 -12.04 20.53
CA VAL A 283 -12.35 -13.40 19.99
C VAL A 283 -12.57 -14.41 21.13
N GLY A 284 -11.89 -14.19 22.25
CA GLY A 284 -11.95 -14.96 23.49
C GLY A 284 -13.35 -15.02 24.11
N LEU A 285 -14.20 -14.01 23.95
CA LEU A 285 -15.61 -14.06 24.37
C LEU A 285 -16.43 -15.03 23.49
N ARG A 286 -16.13 -15.08 22.19
CA ARG A 286 -16.91 -15.85 21.21
C ARG A 286 -16.48 -17.31 21.14
N ARG A 287 -15.20 -17.60 21.34
CA ARG A 287 -14.64 -18.96 21.23
C ARG A 287 -13.37 -19.13 22.10
N PRO A 288 -12.92 -20.36 22.38
CA PRO A 288 -11.68 -20.60 23.09
C PRO A 288 -10.45 -20.03 22.37
N VAL A 289 -9.57 -19.38 23.12
CA VAL A 289 -8.24 -18.94 22.67
C VAL A 289 -7.20 -19.66 23.49
N TYR A 290 -6.42 -20.51 22.81
CA TYR A 290 -5.38 -21.31 23.42
C TYR A 290 -4.04 -20.61 23.37
N LEU A 291 -3.27 -20.76 24.44
CA LEU A 291 -1.90 -20.31 24.54
C LEU A 291 -0.97 -21.50 24.30
N GLU A 292 -0.23 -21.49 23.19
CA GLU A 292 0.68 -22.59 22.83
C GLU A 292 2.14 -22.11 22.88
N SER A 293 3.01 -22.91 23.49
CA SER A 293 4.44 -22.63 23.62
C SER A 293 5.23 -23.39 22.55
N SER A 294 6.21 -22.73 21.96
CA SER A 294 7.16 -23.30 21.01
C SER A 294 8.57 -22.83 21.39
N GLY A 295 9.33 -23.68 22.09
CA GLY A 295 10.60 -23.27 22.69
C GLY A 295 10.39 -22.19 23.75
N SER A 296 11.18 -21.12 23.70
CA SER A 296 11.04 -19.95 24.59
C SER A 296 10.01 -18.91 24.08
N SER A 297 9.30 -19.21 23.01
CA SER A 297 8.24 -18.34 22.45
C SER A 297 6.85 -18.91 22.74
N TYR A 298 5.85 -18.04 22.78
CA TYR A 298 4.45 -18.42 22.90
C TYR A 298 3.61 -17.69 21.84
N TYR A 299 2.47 -18.27 21.47
CA TYR A 299 1.52 -17.66 20.55
C TYR A 299 0.08 -18.03 20.92
N PHE A 300 -0.86 -17.18 20.53
CA PHE A 300 -2.29 -17.41 20.72
C PHE A 300 -2.90 -18.05 19.48
N THR A 301 -3.80 -19.01 19.67
CA THR A 301 -4.43 -19.76 18.58
C THR A 301 -5.83 -20.19 18.97
N THR A 302 -6.76 -20.19 18.03
CA THR A 302 -8.11 -20.76 18.23
C THR A 302 -8.13 -22.27 17.98
N ARG A 303 -6.97 -22.88 17.68
CA ARG A 303 -6.81 -24.26 17.16
C ARG A 303 -7.65 -24.57 15.92
N ASP A 304 -8.15 -23.53 15.23
CA ASP A 304 -8.69 -23.69 13.88
C ASP A 304 -7.61 -24.37 13.03
N SER A 305 -7.95 -25.48 12.39
CA SER A 305 -6.97 -26.23 11.59
C SER A 305 -6.35 -25.29 10.54
N ALA A 306 -5.09 -25.53 10.17
CA ALA A 306 -4.44 -24.75 9.13
C ALA A 306 -5.29 -24.71 7.84
N ILE A 307 -6.00 -25.80 7.55
CA ILE A 307 -6.98 -25.90 6.47
C ILE A 307 -8.19 -24.98 6.70
N THR A 308 -8.73 -24.91 7.91
CA THR A 308 -9.86 -24.02 8.23
C THR A 308 -9.45 -22.55 8.16
N ARG A 309 -8.22 -22.19 8.57
CA ARG A 309 -7.67 -20.84 8.39
C ARG A 309 -7.41 -20.52 6.92
N PHE A 310 -6.85 -21.45 6.16
CA PHE A 310 -6.63 -21.34 4.72
C PHE A 310 -7.95 -21.20 3.94
N LEU A 311 -9.03 -21.81 4.42
CA LEU A 311 -10.36 -21.69 3.83
C LEU A 311 -11.15 -20.47 4.32
N LYS A 312 -10.74 -19.80 5.41
CA LYS A 312 -11.37 -18.55 5.83
C LYS A 312 -10.96 -17.44 4.86
N ALA A 313 -11.95 -16.87 4.20
CA ALA A 313 -11.72 -15.71 3.35
C ALA A 313 -11.17 -14.53 4.18
N PRO A 314 -10.21 -13.75 3.64
CA PRO A 314 -9.75 -12.57 4.33
C PRO A 314 -10.87 -11.54 4.52
N GLN A 315 -10.69 -10.61 5.46
CA GLN A 315 -11.69 -9.57 5.70
C GLN A 315 -11.77 -8.61 4.52
N VAL A 316 -12.98 -8.14 4.23
CA VAL A 316 -13.21 -7.18 3.15
C VAL A 316 -13.29 -5.80 3.74
N ILE A 317 -12.46 -4.90 3.23
CA ILE A 317 -12.52 -3.48 3.56
C ILE A 317 -13.33 -2.80 2.43
N PRO A 318 -14.47 -2.16 2.75
CA PRO A 318 -15.18 -1.32 1.81
C PRO A 318 -14.28 -0.17 1.35
N SER A 319 -14.21 0.07 0.04
CA SER A 319 -13.57 1.26 -0.53
C SER A 319 -14.66 2.31 -0.79
N ASN A 320 -14.67 3.36 0.02
CA ASN A 320 -15.72 4.41 0.03
C ASN A 320 -15.24 5.73 -0.59
N ASP A 321 -14.46 5.69 -1.68
CA ASP A 321 -13.91 6.92 -2.28
C ASP A 321 -14.80 7.56 -3.36
N VAL A 322 -15.87 6.90 -3.79
CA VAL A 322 -16.54 7.25 -5.07
C VAL A 322 -17.35 8.55 -5.02
N ASP A 323 -17.79 9.02 -3.84
CA ASP A 323 -18.68 10.19 -3.73
C ASP A 323 -18.29 11.20 -2.64
N SER A 324 -17.08 11.10 -2.07
CA SER A 324 -16.66 11.83 -0.86
C SER A 324 -16.68 13.36 -0.97
N PHE A 325 -16.69 13.92 -2.19
CA PHE A 325 -16.64 15.36 -2.43
C PHE A 325 -17.92 15.96 -3.05
N SER A 326 -18.94 15.16 -3.32
CA SER A 326 -20.22 15.65 -3.88
C SER A 326 -20.93 16.64 -2.97
N GLN A 327 -20.75 16.51 -1.66
CA GLN A 327 -21.27 17.42 -0.63
C GLN A 327 -20.79 18.87 -0.74
N TYR A 328 -19.70 19.13 -1.48
CA TYR A 328 -19.13 20.47 -1.65
C TYR A 328 -19.55 21.16 -2.97
N ASP A 329 -20.40 20.52 -3.78
CA ASP A 329 -20.86 21.07 -5.06
C ASP A 329 -21.52 22.45 -4.89
N GLY A 330 -21.09 23.42 -5.70
CA GLY A 330 -21.61 24.79 -5.68
C GLY A 330 -20.87 25.76 -4.74
N MET A 331 -20.06 25.25 -3.80
CA MET A 331 -19.25 26.11 -2.91
C MET A 331 -18.18 26.90 -3.69
N GLN A 332 -17.79 28.07 -3.20
CA GLN A 332 -16.77 28.88 -3.86
C GLN A 332 -15.36 28.33 -3.60
N ILE A 333 -14.57 28.18 -4.67
CA ILE A 333 -13.15 27.81 -4.57
C ILE A 333 -12.37 29.07 -4.18
N VAL A 334 -11.77 29.09 -3.00
CA VAL A 334 -10.98 30.24 -2.53
C VAL A 334 -9.56 30.18 -3.11
N ASN A 335 -8.86 29.07 -2.90
CA ASN A 335 -7.54 28.83 -3.49
C ASN A 335 -7.41 27.43 -4.10
N VAL A 336 -6.46 27.30 -5.04
CA VAL A 336 -5.99 26.02 -5.57
C VAL A 336 -4.48 25.97 -5.33
N ARG A 337 -4.01 25.06 -4.48
CA ARG A 337 -2.60 24.90 -4.12
C ARG A 337 -2.05 23.66 -4.80
N ILE A 338 -0.93 23.80 -5.51
CA ILE A 338 -0.21 22.69 -6.13
C ILE A 338 1.03 22.43 -5.27
N LEU A 339 1.19 21.19 -4.81
CA LEU A 339 2.25 20.77 -3.89
C LEU A 339 2.99 19.56 -4.46
N GLY A 340 4.25 19.38 -4.06
CA GLY A 340 5.08 18.23 -4.46
C GLY A 340 5.63 18.31 -5.88
N VAL A 341 5.60 19.51 -6.47
CA VAL A 341 6.24 19.83 -7.76
C VAL A 341 7.66 20.33 -7.50
N HIS A 342 8.66 19.54 -7.90
CA HIS A 342 10.07 19.89 -7.78
C HIS A 342 10.61 20.43 -9.09
N GLU A 343 10.36 19.72 -10.19
CA GLU A 343 10.72 20.13 -11.54
C GLU A 343 9.50 20.50 -12.41
N THR A 344 8.30 20.00 -12.07
CA THR A 344 7.09 20.20 -12.87
C THR A 344 6.63 21.65 -12.86
N ASN A 345 6.27 22.16 -14.04
CA ASN A 345 5.70 23.49 -14.18
C ASN A 345 4.24 23.54 -13.67
N GLU A 346 4.02 24.21 -12.54
CA GLU A 346 2.70 24.41 -11.93
C GLU A 346 1.64 24.99 -12.86
N ARG A 347 2.04 25.82 -13.84
CA ARG A 347 1.08 26.42 -14.80
C ARG A 347 0.46 25.35 -15.68
N ILE A 348 1.22 24.33 -16.06
CA ILE A 348 0.73 23.21 -16.88
C ILE A 348 -0.26 22.38 -16.06
N VAL A 349 0.09 22.06 -14.81
CA VAL A 349 -0.79 21.35 -13.88
C VAL A 349 -2.12 22.11 -13.70
N SER A 350 -2.05 23.42 -13.46
CA SER A 350 -3.23 24.29 -13.33
C SER A 350 -4.12 24.26 -14.57
N GLN A 351 -3.54 24.27 -15.77
CA GLN A 351 -4.26 24.20 -17.05
C GLN A 351 -4.97 22.86 -17.24
N ILE A 352 -4.36 21.76 -16.81
CA ILE A 352 -4.91 20.41 -16.93
C ILE A 352 -6.06 20.21 -15.95
N VAL A 353 -5.87 20.62 -14.69
CA VAL A 353 -6.87 20.44 -13.63
C VAL A 353 -8.13 21.27 -13.92
N ARG A 354 -7.98 22.48 -14.48
CA ARG A 354 -9.06 23.42 -14.83
C ARG A 354 -9.89 23.93 -13.64
N LEU A 355 -9.35 23.89 -12.43
CA LEU A 355 -9.97 24.49 -11.24
C LEU A 355 -9.34 25.86 -10.98
N ARG A 356 -10.15 26.88 -10.72
CA ARG A 356 -9.69 28.27 -10.55
C ARG A 356 -10.22 28.89 -9.25
N PRO A 357 -9.40 29.67 -8.54
CA PRO A 357 -9.87 30.59 -7.50
C PRO A 357 -11.04 31.45 -8.00
N GLY A 358 -12.05 31.63 -7.16
CA GLY A 358 -13.27 32.39 -7.42
C GLY A 358 -14.38 31.66 -8.19
N SER A 359 -14.11 30.46 -8.72
CA SER A 359 -15.14 29.65 -9.40
C SER A 359 -15.90 28.73 -8.44
N GLN A 360 -17.07 28.23 -8.86
CA GLN A 360 -17.82 27.25 -8.07
C GLN A 360 -17.21 25.85 -8.20
N PHE A 361 -17.16 25.14 -7.07
CA PHE A 361 -16.70 23.76 -7.00
C PHE A 361 -17.66 22.82 -7.72
N SER A 362 -17.09 21.87 -8.46
CA SER A 362 -17.80 20.76 -9.09
C SER A 362 -17.00 19.48 -8.92
N ALA A 363 -17.57 18.49 -8.23
CA ALA A 363 -16.99 17.18 -8.02
C ALA A 363 -16.66 16.48 -9.35
N SER A 364 -17.48 16.69 -10.38
CA SER A 364 -17.23 16.17 -11.72
C SER A 364 -16.00 16.82 -12.40
N GLN A 365 -15.85 18.14 -12.27
CA GLN A 365 -14.65 18.82 -12.79
C GLN A 365 -13.39 18.45 -12.01
N PHE A 366 -13.50 18.32 -10.68
CA PHE A 366 -12.43 17.88 -9.81
C PHE A 366 -11.94 16.47 -10.15
N ALA A 367 -12.86 15.49 -10.24
CA ALA A 367 -12.54 14.12 -10.61
C ALA A 367 -11.96 14.02 -12.03
N SER A 368 -12.55 14.72 -13.00
CA SER A 368 -12.02 14.74 -14.38
C SER A 368 -10.63 15.39 -14.46
N GLY A 369 -10.35 16.40 -13.62
CA GLY A 369 -9.03 17.04 -13.50
C GLY A 369 -7.96 16.06 -13.01
N LYS A 370 -8.26 15.31 -11.95
CA LYS A 370 -7.41 14.22 -11.46
C LYS A 370 -7.14 13.20 -12.57
N ARG A 371 -8.21 12.70 -13.21
CA ARG A 371 -8.11 11.69 -14.27
C ARG A 371 -7.30 12.17 -15.49
N ARG A 372 -7.32 13.46 -15.81
CA ARG A 372 -6.50 14.03 -16.89
C ARG A 372 -5.01 14.01 -16.53
N LEU A 373 -4.66 14.30 -15.28
CA LEU A 373 -3.28 14.19 -14.79
C LEU A 373 -2.83 12.72 -14.77
N ASP A 374 -3.66 11.82 -14.24
CA ASP A 374 -3.39 10.37 -14.21
C ASP A 374 -3.16 9.82 -15.64
N ALA A 375 -3.98 10.26 -16.62
CA ALA A 375 -3.90 9.81 -18.00
C ALA A 375 -2.60 10.19 -18.73
N LEU A 376 -1.83 11.16 -18.22
CA LEU A 376 -0.52 11.50 -18.78
C LEU A 376 0.56 10.46 -18.43
N GLY A 377 0.37 9.71 -17.33
CA GLY A 377 1.32 8.69 -16.87
C GLY A 377 2.73 9.23 -16.62
N ALA A 378 2.85 10.52 -16.29
CA ALA A 378 4.12 11.23 -16.10
C ALA A 378 4.47 11.46 -14.62
N LEU A 379 3.58 11.06 -13.71
CA LEU A 379 3.64 11.29 -12.27
C LEU A 379 3.44 9.96 -11.56
N ASP A 380 4.14 9.74 -10.46
CA ASP A 380 4.02 8.53 -9.65
C ASP A 380 2.66 8.49 -8.94
N GLN A 381 2.30 9.59 -8.29
CA GLN A 381 1.01 9.73 -7.61
C GLN A 381 0.38 11.10 -7.86
N VAL A 382 -0.94 11.09 -8.03
CA VAL A 382 -1.79 12.29 -8.06
C VAL A 382 -2.84 12.17 -6.98
N GLN A 383 -2.77 13.04 -5.99
CA GLN A 383 -3.78 13.17 -4.94
C GLN A 383 -4.42 14.56 -5.03
N MET A 384 -5.73 14.60 -4.91
CA MET A 384 -6.49 15.84 -4.87
C MET A 384 -7.41 15.82 -3.66
N HIS A 385 -7.45 16.92 -2.92
CA HIS A 385 -8.28 17.08 -1.73
C HIS A 385 -9.08 18.38 -1.79
N VAL A 386 -10.26 18.35 -1.18
CA VAL A 386 -11.10 19.52 -0.89
C VAL A 386 -11.04 19.79 0.61
N ILE A 387 -10.73 21.04 0.98
CA ILE A 387 -10.63 21.49 2.36
C ILE A 387 -11.75 22.52 2.58
N PRO A 388 -12.78 22.22 3.39
CA PRO A 388 -13.78 23.22 3.73
C PRO A 388 -13.15 24.33 4.58
N ILE A 389 -13.38 25.59 4.19
CA ILE A 389 -12.90 26.79 4.91
C ILE A 389 -14.06 27.46 5.65
N SER A 390 -15.26 27.40 5.08
CA SER A 390 -16.51 27.89 5.65
C SER A 390 -17.70 27.13 5.05
N GLU A 391 -18.92 27.44 5.48
CA GLU A 391 -20.14 26.79 4.99
C GLU A 391 -20.31 26.88 3.46
N ASP A 392 -19.81 27.94 2.83
CA ASP A 392 -19.96 28.19 1.38
C ASP A 392 -18.63 28.21 0.61
N ALA A 393 -17.51 27.84 1.23
CA ALA A 393 -16.19 28.02 0.62
C ALA A 393 -15.20 26.89 0.91
N VAL A 394 -14.41 26.54 -0.12
CA VAL A 394 -13.44 25.44 -0.09
C VAL A 394 -12.08 25.85 -0.67
N ASP A 395 -11.01 25.28 -0.14
CA ASP A 395 -9.67 25.27 -0.73
C ASP A 395 -9.44 23.93 -1.43
N ILE A 396 -8.73 23.94 -2.56
CA ILE A 396 -8.35 22.73 -3.27
C ILE A 396 -6.85 22.53 -3.17
N VAL A 397 -6.44 21.32 -2.80
CA VAL A 397 -5.03 20.93 -2.76
C VAL A 397 -4.78 19.82 -3.76
N VAL A 398 -3.86 20.06 -4.69
CA VAL A 398 -3.36 19.09 -5.67
C VAL A 398 -1.95 18.71 -5.25
N ARG A 399 -1.77 17.50 -4.73
CA ARG A 399 -0.48 16.94 -4.35
C ARG A 399 -0.01 15.99 -5.42
N LEU A 400 1.16 16.28 -5.99
CA LEU A 400 1.80 15.46 -7.01
C LEU A 400 3.03 14.80 -6.41
N SER A 401 3.33 13.58 -6.85
CA SER A 401 4.62 12.94 -6.63
C SER A 401 5.29 12.74 -7.98
N GLU A 402 6.47 13.36 -8.13
CA GLU A 402 7.30 13.23 -9.33
C GLU A 402 8.16 11.97 -9.26
N GLY A 403 8.37 11.33 -10.41
CA GLY A 403 9.33 10.24 -10.54
C GLY A 403 10.76 10.72 -10.83
N PHE A 404 11.72 9.79 -10.79
CA PHE A 404 13.13 10.03 -11.07
C PHE A 404 13.50 9.80 -12.54
N GLY A 405 12.84 10.51 -13.46
CA GLY A 405 13.15 10.47 -14.90
C GLY A 405 12.94 9.11 -15.54
N PHE A 406 13.80 8.12 -15.31
CA PHE A 406 13.69 6.76 -15.87
C PHE A 406 12.73 5.82 -15.15
N TYR A 407 12.28 6.17 -13.95
CA TYR A 407 11.28 5.42 -13.20
C TYR A 407 10.38 6.37 -12.39
N LEU A 408 9.11 5.99 -12.23
CA LEU A 408 8.18 6.67 -11.33
C LEU A 408 8.32 6.11 -9.91
N ASP A 409 8.18 4.78 -9.80
CA ASP A 409 8.46 3.99 -8.60
C ASP A 409 9.57 2.97 -8.90
N PRO A 410 10.65 2.91 -8.09
CA PRO A 410 11.73 1.94 -8.27
C PRO A 410 11.25 0.47 -8.18
N VAL A 411 10.22 0.18 -7.38
CA VAL A 411 9.67 -1.18 -7.27
C VAL A 411 8.89 -1.52 -8.54
N GLN A 412 7.97 -0.66 -8.98
CA GLN A 412 7.27 -0.80 -10.26
C GLN A 412 8.25 -0.94 -11.43
N PHE A 413 9.33 -0.16 -11.47
CA PHE A 413 10.36 -0.29 -12.50
C PHE A 413 10.97 -1.69 -12.57
N VAL A 414 11.30 -2.30 -11.43
CA VAL A 414 11.82 -3.67 -11.38
C VAL A 414 10.77 -4.67 -11.87
N ILE A 415 9.52 -4.56 -11.41
CA ILE A 415 8.40 -5.42 -11.83
C ILE A 415 8.20 -5.34 -13.35
N GLU A 416 8.09 -4.13 -13.90
CA GLU A 416 7.88 -3.91 -15.33
C GLU A 416 9.04 -4.47 -16.16
N ASN A 417 10.29 -4.30 -15.72
CA ASN A 417 11.45 -4.85 -16.43
C ASN A 417 11.47 -6.39 -16.40
N ILE A 418 11.11 -7.02 -15.28
CA ILE A 418 10.98 -8.49 -15.20
C ILE A 418 9.90 -8.98 -16.17
N LEU A 419 8.73 -8.32 -16.18
CA LEU A 419 7.63 -8.65 -17.09
C LEU A 419 8.05 -8.48 -18.56
N ASN A 420 8.65 -7.33 -18.90
CA ASN A 420 9.14 -7.05 -20.26
C ASN A 420 10.16 -8.09 -20.70
N LEU A 421 11.16 -8.42 -19.88
CA LEU A 421 12.19 -9.41 -20.19
C LEU A 421 11.60 -10.82 -20.35
N SER A 422 10.62 -11.19 -19.53
CA SER A 422 9.91 -12.47 -19.68
C SER A 422 9.19 -12.58 -21.03
N GLN A 423 8.76 -11.44 -21.57
CA GLN A 423 8.15 -11.29 -22.90
C GLN A 423 9.19 -10.98 -23.99
N LYS A 424 10.49 -11.16 -23.71
CA LYS A 424 11.61 -10.85 -24.62
C LYS A 424 11.56 -9.42 -25.16
N THR A 425 11.17 -8.48 -24.31
CA THR A 425 10.99 -7.07 -24.66
C THR A 425 11.82 -6.22 -23.72
N ILE A 426 12.41 -5.14 -24.25
CA ILE A 426 13.03 -4.07 -23.46
C ILE A 426 12.21 -2.81 -23.71
N ALA A 427 11.75 -2.18 -22.64
CA ALA A 427 11.08 -0.89 -22.71
C ALA A 427 11.79 0.11 -21.81
N ILE A 428 12.03 1.30 -22.31
CA ILE A 428 12.66 2.40 -21.58
C ILE A 428 11.75 3.62 -21.71
N ARG A 429 11.54 4.32 -20.61
CA ARG A 429 10.75 5.54 -20.53
C ARG A 429 11.55 6.61 -19.81
N TYR A 430 11.41 7.85 -20.26
CA TYR A 430 11.81 9.03 -19.52
C TYR A 430 10.56 9.88 -19.29
N PHE A 431 10.20 10.02 -18.01
CA PHE A 431 9.01 10.71 -17.53
C PHE A 431 9.31 12.19 -17.27
N ASN A 432 8.28 13.03 -17.44
CA ASN A 432 8.30 14.45 -17.10
C ASN A 432 9.51 15.24 -17.64
N VAL A 433 9.80 15.10 -18.94
CA VAL A 433 10.92 15.76 -19.62
C VAL A 433 10.88 17.26 -19.35
N ALA A 434 11.92 17.78 -18.68
CA ALA A 434 12.08 19.19 -18.33
C ALA A 434 10.85 19.81 -17.62
N GLY A 435 10.15 19.04 -16.80
CA GLY A 435 9.00 19.54 -16.02
C GLY A 435 7.74 19.81 -16.84
N THR A 436 7.65 19.29 -18.06
CA THR A 436 6.53 19.58 -18.99
C THR A 436 5.36 18.61 -18.90
N LEU A 437 5.46 17.58 -18.05
CA LEU A 437 4.62 16.38 -18.03
C LEU A 437 4.64 15.59 -19.35
N ALA A 438 5.58 15.88 -20.25
CA ALA A 438 5.82 15.07 -21.42
C ALA A 438 6.67 13.85 -21.04
N SER A 439 6.27 12.67 -21.51
CA SER A 439 7.00 11.43 -21.32
C SER A 439 7.34 10.82 -22.67
N ILE A 440 8.58 10.42 -22.86
CA ILE A 440 9.07 9.77 -24.08
C ILE A 440 9.51 8.35 -23.75
N GLY A 441 9.23 7.40 -24.63
CA GLY A 441 9.69 6.03 -24.41
C GLY A 441 9.85 5.24 -25.69
N GLY A 442 10.60 4.16 -25.56
CA GLY A 442 10.87 3.20 -26.62
C GLY A 442 10.62 1.78 -26.13
N GLU A 443 10.27 0.90 -27.07
CA GLU A 443 10.07 -0.53 -26.86
C GLU A 443 10.76 -1.29 -27.99
N TYR A 444 11.48 -2.36 -27.66
CA TYR A 444 12.04 -3.30 -28.61
C TYR A 444 11.79 -4.73 -28.15
N SER A 445 11.16 -5.56 -28.99
CA SER A 445 10.98 -6.98 -28.77
C SER A 445 11.96 -7.80 -29.61
N PHE A 446 12.70 -8.70 -28.95
CA PHE A 446 13.70 -9.61 -29.52
C PHE A 446 13.11 -10.99 -29.86
N GLY A 447 11.78 -11.15 -29.80
CA GLY A 447 11.08 -12.39 -30.15
C GLY A 447 10.95 -12.63 -31.66
N PRO A 448 10.32 -13.75 -32.09
CA PRO A 448 10.08 -14.05 -33.50
C PRO A 448 9.30 -12.94 -34.23
N SER A 449 8.40 -12.28 -33.51
CA SER A 449 7.70 -11.08 -33.93
C SER A 449 8.50 -9.88 -33.46
N HIS A 450 9.42 -9.41 -34.30
CA HIS A 450 10.21 -8.21 -34.02
C HIS A 450 9.27 -7.02 -33.93
N ARG A 451 9.25 -6.32 -32.79
CA ARG A 451 8.46 -5.11 -32.59
C ARG A 451 9.37 -3.99 -32.15
N ARG A 452 9.22 -2.82 -32.78
CA ARG A 452 9.89 -1.58 -32.39
C ARG A 452 8.81 -0.53 -32.20
N ALA A 453 8.76 0.14 -31.07
CA ALA A 453 7.84 1.25 -30.87
C ALA A 453 8.53 2.43 -30.21
N VAL A 454 8.09 3.63 -30.56
CA VAL A 454 8.42 4.88 -29.88
C VAL A 454 7.11 5.58 -29.58
N TYR A 455 6.97 6.10 -28.38
CA TYR A 455 5.79 6.86 -27.97
C TYR A 455 6.20 8.13 -27.23
N LEU A 456 5.39 9.15 -27.41
CA LEU A 456 5.49 10.43 -26.75
C LEU A 456 4.10 10.77 -26.20
N THR A 457 3.97 10.88 -24.89
CA THR A 457 2.76 11.35 -24.22
C THR A 457 2.99 12.75 -23.70
N PHE A 458 2.09 13.68 -23.96
CA PHE A 458 2.24 15.08 -23.52
C PHE A 458 0.87 15.76 -23.39
N PRO A 459 0.77 16.81 -22.56
CA PRO A 459 -0.44 17.62 -22.51
C PRO A 459 -0.51 18.60 -23.68
N LEU A 460 -1.65 18.64 -24.37
CA LEU A 460 -2.03 19.73 -25.28
C LEU A 460 -3.18 20.51 -24.65
N GLY A 461 -2.84 21.56 -23.88
CA GLY A 461 -3.81 22.20 -22.97
C GLY A 461 -4.30 21.17 -21.93
N PRO A 462 -5.62 20.95 -21.78
CA PRO A 462 -6.12 19.92 -20.87
C PRO A 462 -6.12 18.51 -21.46
N TRP A 463 -5.69 18.31 -22.72
CA TRP A 463 -5.86 17.04 -23.40
C TRP A 463 -4.61 16.19 -23.27
N PRO A 464 -4.70 14.96 -22.72
CA PRO A 464 -3.61 14.02 -22.79
C PRO A 464 -3.50 13.52 -24.24
N ILE A 465 -2.39 13.81 -24.89
CA ILE A 465 -2.08 13.36 -26.26
C ILE A 465 -1.00 12.30 -26.20
N THR A 466 -1.22 11.20 -26.90
CA THR A 466 -0.20 10.17 -27.12
C THR A 466 0.06 10.04 -28.62
N MET A 467 1.30 10.30 -29.01
CA MET A 467 1.82 9.95 -30.32
C MET A 467 2.57 8.63 -30.22
N ARG A 468 2.33 7.72 -31.17
CA ARG A 468 2.98 6.42 -31.20
C ARG A 468 3.36 6.06 -32.62
N TYR A 469 4.63 5.72 -32.82
CA TYR A 469 5.10 5.00 -34.00
C TYR A 469 5.44 3.56 -33.59
N GLN A 470 5.03 2.58 -34.38
CA GLN A 470 5.43 1.19 -34.19
C GLN A 470 5.67 0.49 -35.52
N SER A 471 6.65 -0.39 -35.55
CA SER A 471 6.97 -1.27 -36.67
C SER A 471 7.04 -2.69 -36.15
N TYR A 472 6.35 -3.62 -36.81
CA TYR A 472 6.38 -5.02 -36.42
C TYR A 472 6.17 -5.96 -37.59
N THR A 473 6.73 -7.16 -37.45
CA THR A 473 6.50 -8.27 -38.38
C THR A 473 5.53 -9.25 -37.75
N THR A 474 4.48 -9.61 -38.47
CA THR A 474 3.53 -10.66 -38.09
C THR A 474 3.71 -11.86 -38.98
N ASN A 475 3.82 -13.04 -38.37
CA ASN A 475 3.78 -14.32 -39.07
C ASN A 475 2.49 -15.02 -38.64
N THR A 476 1.58 -15.22 -39.58
CA THR A 476 0.26 -15.75 -39.30
C THR A 476 0.06 -17.05 -40.06
N LYS A 477 -0.20 -18.13 -39.33
CA LYS A 477 -0.73 -19.36 -39.88
C LYS A 477 -2.23 -19.42 -39.59
N LEU A 478 -3.02 -19.70 -40.62
CA LEU A 478 -4.46 -19.84 -40.51
C LEU A 478 -4.78 -21.32 -40.37
N ASP A 479 -5.16 -21.73 -39.16
CA ASP A 479 -5.50 -23.12 -38.83
C ASP A 479 -7.03 -23.29 -38.70
N TRP A 480 -7.80 -22.37 -39.27
CA TRP A 480 -9.26 -22.39 -39.25
C TRP A 480 -9.86 -21.61 -40.41
N GLY A 481 -11.04 -22.05 -40.84
CA GLY A 481 -11.93 -21.31 -41.74
C GLY A 481 -11.64 -21.50 -43.22
N LYS A 482 -12.22 -20.65 -44.09
CA LYS A 482 -12.05 -20.75 -45.56
C LYS A 482 -10.59 -20.80 -46.02
N HIS A 483 -9.69 -20.17 -45.27
CA HIS A 483 -8.27 -20.07 -45.59
C HIS A 483 -7.37 -20.98 -44.73
N GLU A 484 -7.95 -22.01 -44.09
CA GLU A 484 -7.22 -23.02 -43.32
C GLU A 484 -6.07 -23.63 -44.12
N GLY A 485 -4.91 -23.79 -43.49
CA GLY A 485 -3.67 -24.27 -44.10
C GLY A 485 -2.84 -23.20 -44.81
N SER A 486 -3.38 -21.99 -44.99
CA SER A 486 -2.62 -20.86 -45.56
C SER A 486 -1.79 -20.14 -44.50
N GLN A 487 -0.67 -19.56 -44.92
CA GLN A 487 0.24 -18.80 -44.07
C GLN A 487 0.69 -17.53 -44.78
N TYR A 488 0.80 -16.43 -44.04
CA TYR A 488 1.37 -15.19 -44.56
C TYR A 488 2.30 -14.52 -43.54
N SER A 489 3.24 -13.75 -44.07
CA SER A 489 4.13 -12.88 -43.31
C SER A 489 3.94 -11.44 -43.80
N LEU A 490 3.75 -10.53 -42.85
CA LEU A 490 3.46 -9.12 -43.11
C LEU A 490 4.33 -8.25 -42.22
N GLU A 491 5.01 -7.29 -42.81
CA GLU A 491 5.60 -6.15 -42.11
C GLU A 491 4.60 -5.00 -42.06
N ARG A 492 4.40 -4.44 -40.87
CA ARG A 492 3.49 -3.31 -40.67
C ARG A 492 4.16 -2.18 -39.92
N LYS A 493 3.94 -0.97 -40.41
CA LYS A 493 4.37 0.29 -39.77
C LYS A 493 3.14 1.12 -39.49
N ASP A 494 2.92 1.46 -38.22
CA ASP A 494 1.82 2.28 -37.77
C ASP A 494 2.35 3.58 -37.15
N ALA A 495 1.76 4.71 -37.51
CA ALA A 495 1.90 5.98 -36.82
C ALA A 495 0.52 6.42 -36.36
N SER A 496 0.38 6.83 -35.10
CA SER A 496 -0.92 7.26 -34.56
C SER A 496 -0.77 8.42 -33.61
N VAL A 497 -1.79 9.28 -33.61
CA VAL A 497 -2.02 10.31 -32.61
C VAL A 497 -3.37 10.00 -31.98
N SER A 498 -3.38 9.84 -30.67
CA SER A 498 -4.57 9.51 -29.92
C SER A 498 -4.72 10.43 -28.71
N SER A 499 -5.96 10.66 -28.31
CA SER A 499 -6.29 11.35 -27.06
C SER A 499 -7.46 10.62 -26.41
N ASN A 500 -7.39 10.41 -25.11
CA ASN A 500 -8.47 9.85 -24.32
C ASN A 500 -8.85 10.88 -23.26
N MET A 501 -9.90 11.65 -23.52
CA MET A 501 -10.31 12.78 -22.70
C MET A 501 -11.35 12.36 -21.65
N PRO A 502 -11.03 12.40 -20.34
CA PRO A 502 -12.02 12.26 -19.28
C PRO A 502 -13.01 13.45 -19.31
N VAL A 503 -14.29 13.16 -19.50
CA VAL A 503 -15.37 14.18 -19.67
C VAL A 503 -16.22 14.32 -18.40
N GLY A 504 -16.06 13.42 -17.42
CA GLY A 504 -16.73 13.51 -16.12
C GLY A 504 -16.04 12.63 -15.07
N GLN A 505 -16.78 12.25 -14.03
CA GLN A 505 -16.25 11.37 -12.97
C GLN A 505 -15.85 10.00 -13.53
N ASN A 506 -16.72 9.42 -14.35
CA ASN A 506 -16.64 8.01 -14.75
C ASN A 506 -16.47 7.79 -16.26
N SER A 507 -16.65 8.82 -17.08
CA SER A 507 -16.68 8.70 -18.54
C SER A 507 -15.52 9.41 -19.23
N ALA A 508 -15.07 8.85 -20.36
CA ALA A 508 -14.07 9.43 -21.24
C ALA A 508 -14.40 9.21 -22.72
N VAL A 509 -13.90 10.09 -23.57
CA VAL A 509 -14.02 10.02 -25.03
C VAL A 509 -12.63 9.93 -25.64
N GLY A 510 -12.39 8.88 -26.39
CA GLY A 510 -11.19 8.67 -27.17
C GLY A 510 -11.33 9.13 -28.62
N LEU A 511 -10.27 9.73 -29.14
CA LEU A 511 -10.11 10.05 -30.54
C LEU A 511 -8.77 9.50 -31.01
N THR A 512 -8.72 8.93 -32.22
CA THR A 512 -7.48 8.40 -32.79
C THR A 512 -7.43 8.71 -34.27
N LEU A 513 -6.31 9.28 -34.70
CA LEU A 513 -5.90 9.39 -36.09
C LEU A 513 -4.70 8.47 -36.29
N GLY A 514 -4.81 7.52 -37.21
CA GLY A 514 -3.79 6.54 -37.52
C GLY A 514 -3.40 6.57 -38.99
N TYR A 515 -2.16 6.23 -39.26
CA TYR A 515 -1.63 5.89 -40.57
C TYR A 515 -0.95 4.52 -40.44
N SER A 516 -1.21 3.62 -41.37
CA SER A 516 -0.69 2.26 -41.33
C SER A 516 -0.27 1.82 -42.72
N GLN A 517 0.97 1.37 -42.86
CA GLN A 517 1.53 0.79 -44.08
C GLN A 517 1.76 -0.70 -43.86
N SER A 518 1.26 -1.54 -44.77
CA SER A 518 1.38 -2.99 -44.73
C SER A 518 2.11 -3.50 -45.96
N TYR A 519 3.11 -4.35 -45.75
CA TYR A 519 3.90 -4.96 -46.81
C TYR A 519 4.00 -6.47 -46.59
N VAL A 520 3.43 -7.25 -47.50
CA VAL A 520 3.45 -8.72 -47.45
C VAL A 520 4.79 -9.21 -47.97
N THR A 521 5.53 -9.91 -47.11
CA THR A 521 6.86 -10.41 -47.45
C THR A 521 6.80 -11.82 -48.02
N ASN A 522 5.84 -12.63 -47.58
CA ASN A 522 5.64 -13.99 -48.05
C ASN A 522 4.17 -14.41 -47.86
N ILE A 523 3.63 -15.15 -48.83
CA ILE A 523 2.33 -15.80 -48.72
C ILE A 523 2.44 -17.21 -49.30
N SER A 524 2.01 -18.19 -48.52
CA SER A 524 1.89 -19.59 -48.91
C SER A 524 0.44 -20.00 -48.76
N THR A 525 -0.25 -20.23 -49.87
CA THR A 525 -1.67 -20.53 -49.86
C THR A 525 -2.02 -21.60 -50.89
N ASN A 526 -2.91 -22.50 -50.48
CA ASN A 526 -3.61 -23.47 -51.31
C ASN A 526 -5.11 -23.14 -51.43
N THR A 527 -5.57 -22.06 -50.79
CA THR A 527 -6.98 -21.64 -50.70
C THR A 527 -7.29 -20.41 -51.55
N GLY A 528 -6.27 -19.80 -52.17
CA GLY A 528 -6.39 -18.53 -52.88
C GLY A 528 -6.51 -17.33 -51.93
N LEU A 529 -5.92 -17.42 -50.73
CA LEU A 529 -5.83 -16.28 -49.81
C LEU A 529 -5.12 -15.11 -50.49
N ASP A 530 -5.75 -13.94 -50.47
CA ASP A 530 -5.14 -12.68 -50.89
C ASP A 530 -4.98 -11.75 -49.69
N VAL A 531 -3.79 -11.18 -49.55
CA VAL A 531 -3.45 -10.24 -48.48
C VAL A 531 -2.78 -9.03 -49.15
N PRO A 532 -3.42 -7.85 -49.15
CA PRO A 532 -2.88 -6.72 -49.88
C PRO A 532 -1.69 -6.06 -49.16
N SER A 533 -0.81 -5.44 -49.95
CA SER A 533 0.26 -4.57 -49.47
C SER A 533 -0.12 -3.12 -49.70
N ASP A 534 -0.86 -2.55 -48.76
CA ASP A 534 -1.48 -1.23 -48.90
C ASP A 534 -1.21 -0.28 -47.73
N GLU A 535 -1.55 0.99 -47.97
CA GLU A 535 -1.47 2.08 -47.02
C GLU A 535 -2.87 2.55 -46.65
N TYR A 536 -3.13 2.70 -45.35
CA TYR A 536 -4.44 3.12 -44.85
C TYR A 536 -4.33 4.26 -43.85
N VAL A 537 -5.34 5.12 -43.88
CA VAL A 537 -5.59 6.13 -42.85
C VAL A 537 -6.78 5.67 -42.01
N THR A 538 -6.66 5.78 -40.69
CA THR A 538 -7.70 5.39 -39.73
C THR A 538 -8.17 6.62 -38.96
N LEU A 539 -9.47 6.84 -38.90
CA LEU A 539 -10.10 7.76 -37.97
C LEU A 539 -11.00 6.96 -37.04
N ALA A 540 -10.77 7.03 -35.73
CA ALA A 540 -11.55 6.31 -34.75
C ALA A 540 -12.02 7.21 -33.60
N THR A 541 -13.20 6.90 -33.09
CA THR A 541 -13.73 7.46 -31.85
C THR A 541 -14.16 6.34 -30.93
N THR A 542 -13.90 6.51 -29.63
CA THR A 542 -14.32 5.59 -28.59
C THR A 542 -15.00 6.36 -27.46
N ILE A 543 -16.00 5.76 -26.86
CA ILE A 543 -16.65 6.27 -25.65
C ILE A 543 -16.49 5.17 -24.61
N GLN A 544 -16.06 5.54 -23.41
CA GLN A 544 -15.94 4.61 -22.30
C GLN A 544 -16.53 5.22 -21.04
N THR A 545 -17.11 4.36 -20.21
CA THR A 545 -17.61 4.70 -18.89
C THR A 545 -17.33 3.56 -17.93
N GLY A 546 -17.07 3.87 -16.67
CA GLY A 546 -16.86 2.83 -15.66
C GLY A 546 -17.14 3.29 -14.25
N LEU A 547 -17.73 2.41 -13.47
CA LEU A 547 -17.92 2.54 -12.04
C LEU A 547 -16.81 1.76 -11.35
N PRO A 548 -16.01 2.38 -10.47
CA PRO A 548 -15.02 1.65 -9.68
C PRO A 548 -15.74 0.65 -8.77
N GLY A 549 -15.03 -0.40 -8.36
CA GLY A 549 -15.63 -1.38 -7.45
C GLY A 549 -15.46 -0.96 -5.99
N THR A 550 -16.27 -1.55 -5.12
CA THR A 550 -16.51 -1.05 -3.75
C THR A 550 -15.71 -1.78 -2.68
N THR A 551 -14.76 -2.63 -3.07
CA THR A 551 -14.02 -3.48 -2.12
C THR A 551 -12.54 -3.56 -2.49
N THR A 552 -11.69 -3.90 -1.51
CA THR A 552 -10.26 -4.12 -1.72
C THR A 552 -9.92 -5.18 -2.77
N TRP A 553 -10.80 -6.14 -3.06
CA TRP A 553 -10.57 -7.18 -4.07
C TRP A 553 -11.18 -6.88 -5.44
N THR A 554 -12.15 -5.98 -5.49
CA THR A 554 -12.81 -5.56 -6.72
C THR A 554 -12.57 -4.07 -6.89
N GLN A 555 -11.34 -3.69 -7.25
CA GLN A 555 -11.02 -2.29 -7.53
C GLN A 555 -11.58 -1.86 -8.90
N GLY A 556 -11.62 -2.77 -9.89
CA GLY A 556 -11.98 -2.48 -11.29
C GLY A 556 -13.47 -2.33 -11.61
N GLY A 557 -14.37 -2.67 -10.68
CA GLY A 557 -15.83 -2.50 -10.80
C GLY A 557 -16.42 -2.85 -12.16
N THR A 558 -17.28 -1.99 -12.72
CA THR A 558 -17.90 -2.18 -14.04
C THR A 558 -17.33 -1.18 -15.04
N SER A 559 -16.99 -1.61 -16.24
CA SER A 559 -16.61 -0.72 -17.35
C SER A 559 -17.26 -1.14 -18.66
N VAL A 560 -17.63 -0.15 -19.46
CA VAL A 560 -18.19 -0.33 -20.80
C VAL A 560 -17.47 0.62 -21.74
N GLN A 561 -17.01 0.10 -22.87
CA GLN A 561 -16.37 0.83 -23.95
C GLN A 561 -17.07 0.48 -25.26
N ALA A 562 -17.36 1.48 -26.08
CA ALA A 562 -17.84 1.30 -27.44
C ALA A 562 -17.08 2.22 -28.37
N GLY A 563 -16.86 1.81 -29.62
CA GLY A 563 -16.15 2.63 -30.58
C GLY A 563 -16.43 2.28 -32.02
N VAL A 564 -16.16 3.26 -32.87
CA VAL A 564 -16.30 3.18 -34.32
C VAL A 564 -15.00 3.67 -34.95
N ALA A 565 -14.55 2.97 -35.98
CA ALA A 565 -13.41 3.40 -36.79
C ALA A 565 -13.72 3.31 -38.28
N ILE A 566 -13.26 4.31 -39.02
CA ILE A 566 -13.26 4.36 -40.48
C ILE A 566 -11.82 4.19 -40.93
N LEU A 567 -11.60 3.21 -41.79
CA LEU A 567 -10.34 2.93 -42.46
C LEU A 567 -10.50 3.33 -43.93
N ALA A 568 -9.60 4.12 -44.49
CA ALA A 568 -9.61 4.47 -45.91
C ALA A 568 -8.26 4.15 -46.55
N ASN A 569 -8.27 3.57 -47.75
CA ASN A 569 -7.06 3.37 -48.54
C ASN A 569 -6.48 4.74 -48.92
N ARG A 570 -5.17 4.93 -48.74
CA ARG A 570 -4.51 6.20 -49.03
C ARG A 570 -4.48 6.51 -50.53
N GLN A 571 -4.35 5.48 -51.38
CA GLN A 571 -4.28 5.63 -52.84
C GLN A 571 -5.67 5.87 -53.44
N ASP A 572 -6.70 5.26 -52.86
CA ASP A 572 -8.10 5.48 -53.22
C ASP A 572 -8.97 5.69 -51.96
N LEU A 573 -9.23 6.96 -51.62
CA LEU A 573 -10.04 7.31 -50.46
C LEU A 573 -11.51 6.87 -50.57
N GLN A 574 -11.99 6.50 -51.77
CA GLN A 574 -13.32 5.91 -51.95
C GLN A 574 -13.36 4.45 -51.46
N GLU A 575 -12.22 3.76 -51.45
CA GLU A 575 -12.07 2.46 -50.81
C GLU A 575 -11.94 2.65 -49.30
N ASN A 576 -13.10 2.67 -48.63
CA ASN A 576 -13.18 2.81 -47.18
C ASN A 576 -14.04 1.72 -46.53
N PHE A 577 -13.71 1.45 -45.27
CA PHE A 577 -14.27 0.37 -44.48
C PHE A 577 -14.60 0.86 -43.08
N THR A 578 -15.80 0.53 -42.61
CA THR A 578 -16.23 0.85 -41.25
C THR A 578 -16.07 -0.35 -40.33
N SER A 579 -15.70 -0.10 -39.07
CA SER A 579 -15.67 -1.10 -38.02
C SER A 579 -16.29 -0.57 -36.73
N LEU A 580 -16.88 -1.45 -35.94
CA LEU A 580 -17.51 -1.17 -34.66
C LEU A 580 -17.05 -2.20 -33.63
N HIS A 581 -16.83 -1.76 -32.40
CA HIS A 581 -16.57 -2.64 -31.28
C HIS A 581 -17.31 -2.19 -30.01
N ILE A 582 -17.65 -3.16 -29.17
CA ILE A 582 -18.19 -2.96 -27.83
C ILE A 582 -17.50 -3.92 -26.88
N LYS A 583 -17.08 -3.43 -25.73
CA LYS A 583 -16.44 -4.19 -24.68
C LYS A 583 -17.05 -3.82 -23.34
N ALA A 584 -17.57 -4.80 -22.62
CA ALA A 584 -18.08 -4.64 -21.26
C ALA A 584 -17.30 -5.58 -20.33
N LYS A 585 -16.91 -5.06 -19.17
CA LYS A 585 -16.25 -5.81 -18.10
C LYS A 585 -16.93 -5.51 -16.77
N ASN A 586 -17.12 -6.52 -15.95
CA ASN A 586 -17.60 -6.36 -14.58
C ASN A 586 -16.79 -7.26 -13.64
N GLN A 587 -16.37 -6.72 -12.52
CA GLN A 587 -15.74 -7.43 -11.43
C GLN A 587 -16.52 -7.17 -10.14
N THR A 588 -17.13 -8.21 -9.60
CA THR A 588 -18.06 -8.10 -8.47
C THR A 588 -17.70 -9.08 -7.34
N TYR A 589 -17.72 -8.58 -6.11
CA TYR A 589 -17.50 -9.41 -4.93
C TYR A 589 -18.79 -10.15 -4.56
N LEU A 590 -18.73 -11.47 -4.47
CA LEU A 590 -19.87 -12.34 -4.16
C LEU A 590 -19.95 -12.74 -2.68
N GLY A 591 -18.98 -12.33 -1.85
CA GLY A 591 -18.91 -12.74 -0.45
C GLY A 591 -17.95 -13.93 -0.21
N LYS A 592 -17.48 -14.08 1.03
CA LYS A 592 -16.63 -15.20 1.49
C LYS A 592 -15.44 -15.51 0.57
N GLY A 593 -14.73 -14.50 0.07
CA GLY A 593 -13.54 -14.74 -0.77
C GLY A 593 -13.83 -14.94 -2.25
N PHE A 594 -15.09 -14.91 -2.67
CA PHE A 594 -15.47 -15.13 -4.07
C PHE A 594 -15.58 -13.82 -4.84
N VAL A 595 -14.94 -13.76 -6.00
CA VAL A 595 -15.02 -12.65 -6.96
C VAL A 595 -15.46 -13.22 -8.31
N ALA A 596 -16.43 -12.59 -8.95
CA ALA A 596 -16.81 -12.90 -10.32
C ALA A 596 -16.32 -11.82 -11.28
N ASN A 597 -15.66 -12.25 -12.34
CA ASN A 597 -15.20 -11.44 -13.46
C ASN A 597 -15.99 -11.84 -14.70
N ILE A 598 -16.67 -10.88 -15.30
CA ILE A 598 -17.43 -11.05 -16.54
C ILE A 598 -16.82 -10.14 -17.60
N GLU A 599 -16.46 -10.67 -18.75
CA GLU A 599 -16.07 -9.91 -19.93
C GLU A 599 -16.99 -10.26 -21.10
N ILE A 600 -17.41 -9.25 -21.85
CA ILE A 600 -18.15 -9.39 -23.10
C ILE A 600 -17.46 -8.46 -24.11
N ASN A 601 -17.12 -8.99 -25.28
CA ASN A 601 -16.52 -8.24 -26.37
C ASN A 601 -17.21 -8.61 -27.68
N GLY A 602 -17.76 -7.62 -28.37
CA GLY A 602 -18.35 -7.79 -29.70
C GLY A 602 -17.66 -6.85 -30.68
N ALA A 603 -17.33 -7.34 -31.87
CA ALA A 603 -16.74 -6.52 -32.91
C ALA A 603 -17.30 -6.89 -34.28
N TRP A 604 -17.38 -5.90 -35.16
CA TRP A 604 -17.86 -6.03 -36.54
C TRP A 604 -17.02 -5.15 -37.48
N THR A 605 -16.77 -5.63 -38.70
CA THR A 605 -16.16 -4.88 -39.80
C THR A 605 -17.01 -5.04 -41.05
N GLN A 606 -17.03 -4.02 -41.88
CA GLN A 606 -17.73 -4.01 -43.17
C GLN A 606 -17.23 -5.13 -44.10
N SER A 607 -18.16 -5.73 -44.85
CA SER A 607 -17.83 -6.72 -45.86
C SER A 607 -16.89 -6.14 -46.93
N GLY A 608 -15.90 -6.94 -47.35
CA GLY A 608 -14.84 -6.48 -48.25
C GLY A 608 -13.65 -5.82 -47.55
N THR A 609 -13.66 -5.68 -46.22
CA THR A 609 -12.48 -5.22 -45.45
C THR A 609 -11.26 -6.11 -45.78
N PRO A 610 -10.08 -5.51 -46.08
CA PRO A 610 -8.85 -6.22 -46.39
C PRO A 610 -8.51 -7.28 -45.35
N PHE A 611 -8.03 -8.45 -45.80
CA PHE A 611 -7.89 -9.61 -44.93
C PHE A 611 -6.98 -9.35 -43.72
N ASP A 612 -5.89 -8.59 -43.89
CA ASP A 612 -4.98 -8.20 -42.81
C ASP A 612 -5.58 -7.21 -41.79
N ARG A 613 -6.75 -6.63 -42.11
CA ARG A 613 -7.53 -5.66 -41.32
C ARG A 613 -8.78 -6.25 -40.70
N ARG A 614 -9.15 -7.49 -41.04
CA ARG A 614 -10.27 -8.20 -40.44
C ARG A 614 -10.06 -8.49 -38.95
N LEU A 615 -11.15 -8.75 -38.25
CA LEU A 615 -11.14 -9.00 -36.82
C LEU A 615 -10.46 -10.33 -36.53
N ARG A 616 -9.70 -10.36 -35.42
CA ARG A 616 -8.97 -11.54 -34.95
C ARG A 616 -9.45 -11.93 -33.57
N LEU A 617 -9.59 -13.22 -33.33
CA LEU A 617 -9.88 -13.82 -32.02
C LEU A 617 -8.95 -15.03 -31.81
N GLY A 618 -8.52 -15.32 -30.58
CA GLY A 618 -7.63 -16.45 -30.28
C GLY A 618 -6.12 -16.14 -30.44
N GLY A 619 -5.26 -17.13 -30.24
CA GLY A 619 -3.80 -17.02 -30.39
C GLY A 619 -3.01 -16.35 -29.25
N ASN A 620 -3.68 -15.72 -28.27
CA ASN A 620 -3.07 -15.01 -27.14
C ASN A 620 -3.58 -15.48 -25.77
N GLY A 621 -3.91 -16.77 -25.63
CA GLY A 621 -4.51 -17.31 -24.39
C GLY A 621 -6.03 -17.26 -24.33
N GLN A 622 -6.69 -16.52 -25.24
CA GLN A 622 -8.14 -16.56 -25.43
C GLN A 622 -8.59 -17.87 -26.08
N LEU A 623 -9.70 -18.41 -25.60
CA LEU A 623 -10.25 -19.72 -25.92
C LEU A 623 -9.26 -20.86 -25.58
N GLY A 624 -8.35 -20.63 -24.63
CA GLY A 624 -7.27 -21.55 -24.25
C GLY A 624 -5.97 -21.33 -25.02
N ALA A 625 -4.83 -21.65 -24.41
CA ALA A 625 -3.52 -21.19 -24.91
C ALA A 625 -3.08 -21.78 -26.27
N ASN A 626 -3.66 -22.91 -26.68
CA ASN A 626 -3.39 -23.55 -27.97
C ASN A 626 -4.49 -23.32 -29.01
N SER A 627 -5.45 -22.41 -28.76
CA SER A 627 -6.47 -22.11 -29.75
C SER A 627 -5.87 -21.41 -30.97
N PRO A 628 -6.24 -21.82 -32.19
CA PRO A 628 -5.78 -21.18 -33.41
C PRO A 628 -6.27 -19.73 -33.46
N MET A 629 -5.66 -18.94 -34.34
CA MET A 629 -6.17 -17.60 -34.61
C MET A 629 -7.34 -17.68 -35.59
N PHE A 630 -8.46 -17.11 -35.19
CA PHE A 630 -9.67 -17.00 -35.99
C PHE A 630 -9.74 -15.61 -36.62
N VAL A 631 -10.03 -15.55 -37.92
CA VAL A 631 -10.15 -14.28 -38.66
C VAL A 631 -11.54 -14.19 -39.27
N GLY A 632 -12.24 -13.08 -39.06
CA GLY A 632 -13.61 -12.90 -39.55
C GLY A 632 -14.06 -11.45 -39.60
N GLU A 633 -15.25 -11.24 -40.14
CA GLU A 633 -15.87 -9.91 -40.24
C GLU A 633 -16.70 -9.56 -39.00
N MET A 634 -17.10 -10.55 -38.20
CA MET A 634 -17.78 -10.32 -36.94
C MET A 634 -17.36 -11.35 -35.89
N ASN A 635 -17.24 -10.92 -34.65
CA ASN A 635 -17.09 -11.82 -33.52
C ASN A 635 -17.87 -11.33 -32.29
N LEU A 636 -18.24 -12.29 -31.46
CA LEU A 636 -18.78 -12.07 -30.13
C LEU A 636 -18.03 -13.03 -29.19
N TYR A 637 -17.40 -12.50 -28.17
CA TYR A 637 -16.65 -13.22 -27.15
C TYR A 637 -17.21 -12.88 -25.77
N SER A 638 -17.31 -13.88 -24.91
CA SER A 638 -17.64 -13.68 -23.51
C SER A 638 -16.81 -14.60 -22.64
N MET A 639 -16.43 -14.11 -21.46
CA MET A 639 -15.75 -14.86 -20.42
C MET A 639 -16.46 -14.65 -19.09
N LEU A 640 -16.68 -15.74 -18.37
CA LEU A 640 -17.05 -15.74 -16.97
C LEU A 640 -15.92 -16.42 -16.20
N GLU A 641 -15.27 -15.71 -15.30
CA GLU A 641 -14.25 -16.24 -14.39
C GLU A 641 -14.72 -16.06 -12.95
N ILE A 642 -14.73 -17.15 -12.18
CA ILE A 642 -15.00 -17.14 -10.74
C ILE A 642 -13.68 -17.40 -10.03
N GLN A 643 -13.28 -16.45 -9.20
CA GLN A 643 -12.08 -16.53 -8.38
C GLN A 643 -12.44 -16.77 -6.92
N ARG A 644 -11.68 -17.62 -6.23
CA ARG A 644 -11.73 -17.84 -4.79
C ARG A 644 -10.38 -17.50 -4.17
N TYR A 645 -10.34 -16.42 -3.40
CA TYR A 645 -9.17 -15.97 -2.65
C TYR A 645 -9.03 -16.74 -1.34
N PHE A 646 -7.91 -17.42 -1.13
CA PHE A 646 -7.58 -18.09 0.14
C PHE A 646 -6.81 -17.16 1.08
N THR A 647 -5.98 -16.30 0.50
CA THR A 647 -5.30 -15.16 1.16
C THR A 647 -5.45 -13.93 0.26
N TYR A 648 -4.94 -12.76 0.67
CA TYR A 648 -4.88 -11.59 -0.22
C TYR A 648 -4.05 -11.85 -1.49
N ASP A 649 -3.10 -12.78 -1.40
CA ASP A 649 -2.11 -13.03 -2.44
C ASP A 649 -2.37 -14.31 -3.24
N LEU A 650 -3.16 -15.26 -2.72
CA LEU A 650 -3.39 -16.56 -3.35
C LEU A 650 -4.87 -16.75 -3.71
N ALA A 651 -5.15 -17.01 -4.98
CA ALA A 651 -6.50 -17.30 -5.48
C ALA A 651 -6.53 -18.50 -6.42
N ALA A 652 -7.57 -19.34 -6.30
CA ALA A 652 -7.97 -20.26 -7.36
C ALA A 652 -8.97 -19.58 -8.29
N HIS A 653 -8.98 -19.96 -9.57
CA HIS A 653 -9.97 -19.49 -10.51
C HIS A 653 -10.47 -20.61 -11.40
N VAL A 654 -11.73 -20.47 -11.83
CA VAL A 654 -12.35 -21.28 -12.88
C VAL A 654 -12.94 -20.31 -13.87
N ASN A 655 -12.60 -20.47 -15.15
CA ASN A 655 -13.16 -19.67 -16.23
C ASN A 655 -13.89 -20.53 -17.25
N TYR A 656 -14.93 -19.94 -17.82
CA TYR A 656 -15.64 -20.44 -18.98
C TYR A 656 -15.70 -19.34 -20.02
N GLU A 657 -15.26 -19.65 -21.23
CA GLU A 657 -15.27 -18.72 -22.35
C GLU A 657 -16.13 -19.25 -23.47
N VAL A 658 -16.86 -18.35 -24.11
CA VAL A 658 -17.68 -18.63 -25.27
C VAL A 658 -17.38 -17.60 -26.33
N ALA A 659 -17.18 -18.06 -27.56
CA ALA A 659 -17.07 -17.19 -28.70
C ALA A 659 -17.96 -17.66 -29.85
N LYS A 660 -18.39 -16.69 -30.65
CA LYS A 660 -19.03 -16.92 -31.94
C LYS A 660 -18.38 -16.03 -32.98
N ILE A 661 -18.04 -16.61 -34.11
CA ILE A 661 -17.29 -15.94 -35.18
C ILE A 661 -18.01 -16.15 -36.51
N TRP A 662 -18.07 -15.09 -37.30
CA TRP A 662 -18.61 -15.09 -38.65
C TRP A 662 -17.50 -14.63 -39.61
N GLU A 663 -17.15 -15.49 -40.56
CA GLU A 663 -16.19 -15.14 -41.62
C GLU A 663 -16.74 -14.08 -42.57
N ASP A 664 -18.04 -14.15 -42.85
CA ASP A 664 -18.82 -13.20 -43.62
C ASP A 664 -19.99 -12.73 -42.76
N ALA A 665 -20.06 -11.42 -42.50
CA ALA A 665 -21.11 -10.86 -41.64
C ALA A 665 -22.51 -10.85 -42.30
N ALA A 666 -22.59 -11.03 -43.63
CA ALA A 666 -23.85 -11.10 -44.37
C ALA A 666 -24.52 -12.48 -44.26
N ASP A 667 -23.74 -13.55 -44.13
CA ASP A 667 -24.22 -14.93 -43.93
C ASP A 667 -24.29 -15.26 -42.43
N ARG A 668 -25.36 -14.78 -41.77
CA ARG A 668 -25.53 -14.95 -40.31
C ARG A 668 -25.72 -16.40 -39.86
N ASP A 669 -26.13 -17.28 -40.77
CA ASP A 669 -26.38 -18.69 -40.51
C ASP A 669 -25.06 -19.49 -40.49
N ARG A 670 -24.05 -19.04 -41.25
CA ARG A 670 -22.72 -19.66 -41.30
C ARG A 670 -21.78 -19.06 -40.25
N SER A 671 -21.79 -19.66 -39.07
CA SER A 671 -20.98 -19.23 -37.93
C SER A 671 -20.44 -20.40 -37.12
N THR A 672 -19.33 -20.18 -36.44
CA THR A 672 -18.71 -21.21 -35.58
C THR A 672 -18.81 -20.77 -34.13
N SER A 673 -19.37 -21.65 -33.30
CA SER A 673 -19.41 -21.50 -31.85
C SER A 673 -18.25 -22.25 -31.21
N LEU A 674 -17.53 -21.56 -30.34
CA LEU A 674 -16.33 -22.03 -29.66
C LEU A 674 -16.52 -21.89 -28.16
N HIS A 675 -16.09 -22.90 -27.42
CA HIS A 675 -16.20 -22.93 -25.97
C HIS A 675 -14.88 -23.37 -25.36
N SER A 676 -14.47 -22.75 -24.26
CA SER A 676 -13.32 -23.22 -23.48
C SER A 676 -13.63 -23.20 -22.00
N VAL A 677 -12.98 -24.10 -21.26
CA VAL A 677 -12.96 -24.11 -19.81
C VAL A 677 -11.53 -24.03 -19.34
N GLY A 678 -11.30 -23.33 -18.25
CA GLY A 678 -10.01 -23.29 -17.59
C GLY A 678 -10.11 -23.30 -16.08
N VAL A 679 -9.04 -23.76 -15.46
CA VAL A 679 -8.85 -23.77 -14.01
C VAL A 679 -7.42 -23.40 -13.69
N GLY A 680 -7.20 -22.69 -12.60
CA GLY A 680 -5.84 -22.31 -12.25
C GLY A 680 -5.69 -21.69 -10.87
N LEU A 681 -4.44 -21.36 -10.56
CA LEU A 681 -4.01 -20.68 -9.35
C LEU A 681 -3.28 -19.39 -9.75
N THR A 682 -3.51 -18.33 -9.00
CA THR A 682 -2.78 -17.06 -9.09
C THR A 682 -2.17 -16.77 -7.74
N TYR A 683 -0.88 -16.43 -7.73
CA TYR A 683 -0.13 -16.01 -6.55
C TYR A 683 0.51 -14.63 -6.81
N GLN A 684 0.27 -13.68 -5.92
CA GLN A 684 0.93 -12.38 -5.90
C GLN A 684 2.12 -12.45 -4.93
N THR A 685 3.32 -12.16 -5.40
CA THR A 685 4.50 -12.14 -4.54
C THR A 685 4.49 -10.89 -3.64
N PRO A 686 5.27 -10.88 -2.54
CA PRO A 686 5.40 -9.70 -1.68
C PRO A 686 5.86 -8.42 -2.40
N ILE A 687 6.55 -8.58 -3.53
CA ILE A 687 6.98 -7.46 -4.40
C ILE A 687 5.96 -7.14 -5.50
N GLY A 688 4.72 -7.65 -5.43
CA GLY A 688 3.63 -7.32 -6.34
C GLY A 688 3.60 -8.08 -7.68
N LEU A 689 4.56 -8.99 -7.95
CA LEU A 689 4.53 -9.81 -9.18
C LEU A 689 3.41 -10.86 -9.10
N ARG A 690 2.56 -10.95 -10.11
CA ARG A 690 1.54 -12.01 -10.19
C ARG A 690 2.03 -13.17 -11.06
N VAL A 691 2.06 -14.36 -10.48
CA VAL A 691 2.32 -15.63 -11.16
C VAL A 691 1.02 -16.39 -11.30
N ARG A 692 0.69 -16.83 -12.51
CA ARG A 692 -0.50 -17.66 -12.79
C ARG A 692 -0.09 -18.99 -13.37
N ALA A 693 -0.58 -20.06 -12.77
CA ALA A 693 -0.57 -21.41 -13.29
C ALA A 693 -2.00 -21.76 -13.72
N GLN A 694 -2.21 -22.12 -14.98
CA GLN A 694 -3.54 -22.41 -15.51
C GLN A 694 -3.51 -23.62 -16.44
N TYR A 695 -4.57 -24.42 -16.37
CA TYR A 695 -4.92 -25.41 -17.35
C TYR A 695 -6.16 -24.94 -18.09
N SER A 696 -6.16 -25.02 -19.43
CA SER A 696 -7.33 -24.71 -20.24
C SER A 696 -7.56 -25.79 -21.29
N LYS A 697 -8.83 -26.04 -21.61
CA LYS A 697 -9.27 -26.97 -22.65
C LYS A 697 -10.37 -26.30 -23.47
N ASN A 698 -10.16 -26.20 -24.77
CA ASN A 698 -11.22 -25.86 -25.70
C ASN A 698 -12.07 -27.11 -25.94
N LEU A 699 -13.39 -26.97 -25.79
CA LEU A 699 -14.37 -28.04 -25.87
C LEU A 699 -14.93 -28.21 -27.29
N SER A 700 -14.71 -27.23 -28.16
CA SER A 700 -15.21 -27.22 -29.54
C SER A 700 -14.16 -27.69 -30.55
N LEU A 701 -12.88 -27.59 -30.21
CA LEU A 701 -11.77 -28.03 -31.05
C LEU A 701 -11.10 -29.28 -30.45
N ALA A 702 -10.69 -30.21 -31.31
CA ALA A 702 -9.97 -31.41 -30.90
C ALA A 702 -8.52 -31.06 -30.51
N ASP A 703 -7.97 -31.80 -29.54
CA ASP A 703 -6.56 -31.73 -29.10
C ASP A 703 -6.04 -30.35 -28.66
N THR A 704 -6.95 -29.42 -28.37
CA THR A 704 -6.64 -28.06 -27.89
C THR A 704 -6.75 -27.97 -26.37
N HIS A 705 -5.79 -28.55 -25.67
CA HIS A 705 -5.59 -28.33 -24.24
C HIS A 705 -4.18 -27.81 -23.97
N SER A 706 -4.04 -27.01 -22.92
CA SER A 706 -2.76 -26.39 -22.57
C SER A 706 -2.62 -26.23 -21.07
N PHE A 707 -1.40 -26.38 -20.60
CA PHE A 707 -0.98 -25.98 -19.27
C PHE A 707 0.08 -24.90 -19.43
N SER A 708 -0.10 -23.78 -18.73
CA SER A 708 0.83 -22.66 -18.78
C SER A 708 1.09 -22.13 -17.37
N ILE A 709 2.35 -21.85 -17.09
CA ILE A 709 2.79 -21.09 -15.91
C ILE A 709 3.53 -19.86 -16.42
N GLY A 710 3.16 -18.68 -15.94
CA GLY A 710 3.84 -17.46 -16.33
C GLY A 710 3.47 -16.28 -15.44
N PHE A 711 4.19 -15.18 -15.65
CA PHE A 711 3.82 -13.91 -15.06
C PHE A 711 2.61 -13.33 -15.79
N VAL A 712 1.66 -12.80 -15.04
CA VAL A 712 0.47 -12.11 -15.57
C VAL A 712 0.52 -10.66 -15.13
N ASN A 713 0.08 -9.77 -16.03
CA ASN A 713 -0.01 -8.36 -15.71
C ASN A 713 -1.07 -8.15 -14.61
N PRO A 714 -0.73 -7.48 -13.48
CA PRO A 714 -1.73 -7.14 -12.46
C PRO A 714 -2.74 -6.09 -12.90
N PHE A 715 -2.47 -5.36 -14.01
CA PHE A 715 -3.24 -4.22 -14.50
C PHE A 715 -3.97 -4.49 -15.83
#